data_AF-A0A973UW52-F1
#
_entry.id   AF-A0A973UW52-F1
#
_cell.length_a   1.000
_cell.length_b   1.000
_cell.length_c   1.000
_cell.angle_alpha   90.00
_cell.angle_beta   90.00
_cell.angle_gamma   90.00
#
_symmetry.space_group_name_H-M   'P 1'
#
loop_
_entity.id
_entity.type
_entity.pdbx_description
1 polymer ?
#
loop_
_entity_poly.entity_id
_entity_poly.type
_entity_poly.pdbx_seq_one_letter_code
_entity_poly.pdbx_strand_id
1 'polypeptide(L)'
;MFVDTNLAPDYFSMRAENIEGNSSVRFAATPPTAQSWAVGHTYDVAQISDADHAGLSVAKSSYACGSISGKITILEAVRDGASLTAFAASYEIRCDASTHPLSGDVRWNSSVGYQAAVTSTAQQSFGAVEIGEPGPVKSVSIRSLGSEPVVLQTAALTGADPGAFSITVDTCSGRTLTPDTSCTVTIQAKPITASAVSAELIIPDGTTAGERFVKLDAVGFHGARGTYYPHGPRRIMDTRSGVGAPKAKLGAGQTLTLQVTGRVNVPYSGVGSVTMNVTVANTTATSFLTLYPAGETRPTASSINFPARWVGSNFVTVKLSPDGKVAIYNNSGSADVIIDITGYYGASTEVIDSKYWDYRVGGHYQWVRPFRLFDTRSAWKAKLPANNRVRTWISFGDEITNRKIRAFVVNITAVEPKYTGYLTAWDGVYTPVPNTSTVNYLAGRVTPNLAVVPTVVCLDCRSDRLPVPSIGIFTSQDTHVIVDVVGVIDDGTLADGLRFRPLSPTRIVDSRIYVGADRLSQGETAKITVSDTIVTPGTEVLATNLTAIRPTASTYLTAWPADLGISRPTVSNLNPAAGAVVANGVMATVGPLRGFYLYNNIGSLDFAIDVVGTYYRYPGTASSTAGGTSVRPADDRALTVVGGGGELIR
;
A
#
# COMPACT_ATOMS: atom_id res chain seq x y z
N MET A 1 22.82 -48.57 -8.53
CA MET A 1 23.60 -48.37 -7.29
C MET A 1 24.69 -49.42 -7.31
N PHE A 2 25.95 -49.03 -7.09
CA PHE A 2 27.11 -49.92 -7.09
C PHE A 2 27.71 -49.92 -5.70
N VAL A 3 28.06 -51.10 -5.19
CA VAL A 3 28.69 -51.25 -3.88
C VAL A 3 29.97 -52.07 -4.04
N ASP A 4 31.04 -51.62 -3.40
CA ASP A 4 32.33 -52.27 -3.38
C ASP A 4 32.81 -52.43 -1.93
N THR A 5 33.07 -53.67 -1.55
CA THR A 5 33.51 -54.10 -0.22
C THR A 5 34.82 -54.89 -0.27
N ASN A 6 35.52 -54.90 -1.41
CA ASN A 6 36.62 -55.86 -1.66
C ASN A 6 37.99 -55.18 -1.84
N LEU A 7 38.06 -53.84 -1.78
CA LEU A 7 39.32 -53.10 -1.95
C LEU A 7 40.29 -53.24 -0.78
N ALA A 8 39.77 -53.44 0.44
CA ALA A 8 40.53 -53.73 1.65
C ALA A 8 39.60 -54.37 2.70
N PRO A 9 40.12 -55.06 3.74
CA PRO A 9 39.31 -55.58 4.83
C PRO A 9 38.44 -54.46 5.44
N ASP A 10 37.14 -54.72 5.61
CA ASP A 10 36.16 -53.75 6.16
C ASP A 10 36.01 -52.42 5.41
N TYR A 11 36.55 -52.30 4.20
CA TYR A 11 36.25 -51.16 3.33
C TYR A 11 34.79 -51.20 2.87
N PHE A 12 34.12 -50.05 2.90
CA PHE A 12 32.78 -49.90 2.35
C PHE A 12 32.74 -48.72 1.39
N SER A 13 32.27 -48.94 0.17
CA SER A 13 31.94 -47.85 -0.75
C SER A 13 30.63 -48.11 -1.45
N MET A 14 29.77 -47.11 -1.48
CA MET A 14 28.55 -47.10 -2.28
C MET A 14 28.55 -45.92 -3.25
N ARG A 15 28.01 -46.16 -4.45
CA ARG A 15 27.81 -45.14 -5.47
C ARG A 15 26.41 -45.24 -6.04
N ALA A 16 25.67 -44.14 -5.97
CA ALA A 16 24.41 -43.97 -6.66
C ALA A 16 24.63 -43.05 -7.88
N GLU A 17 24.03 -43.39 -9.01
CA GLU A 17 24.11 -42.63 -10.26
C GLU A 17 22.70 -42.17 -10.66
N ASN A 18 22.63 -41.15 -11.53
CA ASN A 18 21.40 -40.59 -12.08
C ASN A 18 20.43 -40.02 -11.04
N ILE A 19 20.95 -39.40 -9.98
CA ILE A 19 20.13 -38.90 -8.86
C ILE A 19 19.43 -37.58 -9.21
N GLU A 20 20.16 -36.65 -9.83
CA GLU A 20 19.62 -35.39 -10.38
C GLU A 20 20.38 -35.04 -11.67
N GLY A 21 19.71 -34.98 -12.82
CA GLY A 21 20.33 -34.46 -14.06
C GLY A 21 21.66 -35.11 -14.45
N ASN A 22 21.76 -36.45 -14.35
CA ASN A 22 22.97 -37.24 -14.65
C ASN A 22 24.11 -37.13 -13.59
N SER A 23 23.83 -36.61 -12.39
CA SER A 23 24.80 -36.59 -11.29
C SER A 23 24.94 -37.93 -10.56
N SER A 24 26.06 -38.13 -9.86
CA SER A 24 26.29 -39.29 -8.99
C SER A 24 26.65 -38.87 -7.57
N VAL A 25 26.35 -39.70 -6.58
CA VAL A 25 26.81 -39.53 -5.20
C VAL A 25 27.60 -40.77 -4.80
N ARG A 26 28.76 -40.56 -4.19
CA ARG A 26 29.61 -41.63 -3.65
C ARG A 26 29.81 -41.41 -2.16
N PHE A 27 29.71 -42.48 -1.41
CA PHE A 27 30.11 -42.57 -0.01
C PHE A 27 31.14 -43.69 0.11
N ALA A 28 32.27 -43.44 0.76
CA ALA A 28 33.27 -44.45 1.07
C ALA A 28 33.78 -44.28 2.49
N ALA A 29 33.91 -45.39 3.22
CA ALA A 29 34.41 -45.43 4.58
C ALA A 29 35.41 -46.58 4.75
N THR A 30 36.49 -46.30 5.48
CA THR A 30 37.55 -47.27 5.85
C THR A 30 37.83 -47.15 7.34
N PRO A 31 37.95 -48.27 8.10
CA PRO A 31 38.29 -48.19 9.52
C PRO A 31 39.71 -47.61 9.71
N PRO A 32 40.08 -47.23 10.95
CA PRO A 32 41.47 -46.90 11.25
C PRO A 32 42.40 -48.06 10.87
N THR A 33 43.65 -47.72 10.55
CA THR A 33 44.63 -48.64 9.99
C THR A 33 44.86 -49.82 10.93
N ALA A 34 44.77 -51.04 10.40
CA ALA A 34 44.84 -52.30 11.15
C ALA A 34 43.73 -52.53 12.18
N GLN A 35 42.61 -51.79 12.11
CA GLN A 35 41.40 -52.01 12.91
C GLN A 35 40.25 -52.54 12.04
N SER A 36 39.18 -52.96 12.71
CA SER A 36 37.90 -53.39 12.09
C SER A 36 36.76 -52.55 12.65
N TRP A 37 35.67 -52.40 11.90
CA TRP A 37 34.50 -51.65 12.38
C TRP A 37 33.84 -52.32 13.60
N ALA A 38 33.82 -51.62 14.73
CA ALA A 38 33.10 -52.05 15.92
C ALA A 38 31.69 -51.44 15.94
N VAL A 39 30.67 -52.30 16.00
CA VAL A 39 29.27 -51.87 16.09
C VAL A 39 29.04 -51.12 17.40
N GLY A 40 28.33 -49.98 17.32
CA GLY A 40 28.09 -49.06 18.43
C GLY A 40 29.24 -48.10 18.72
N HIS A 41 30.37 -48.21 18.01
CA HIS A 41 31.50 -47.32 18.19
C HIS A 41 31.43 -46.10 17.26
N THR A 42 31.87 -44.95 17.79
CA THR A 42 32.00 -43.70 17.04
C THR A 42 33.48 -43.39 16.84
N TYR A 43 33.89 -43.30 15.58
CA TYR A 43 35.26 -42.99 15.18
C TYR A 43 35.37 -41.53 14.76
N ASP A 44 36.45 -40.86 15.15
CA ASP A 44 36.84 -39.60 14.52
C ASP A 44 37.31 -39.88 13.10
N VAL A 45 36.98 -38.99 12.16
CA VAL A 45 37.28 -39.19 10.74
C VAL A 45 38.28 -38.19 10.19
N ALA A 46 39.05 -38.67 9.23
CA ALA A 46 39.88 -37.88 8.33
C ALA A 46 39.58 -38.27 6.88
N GLN A 47 40.09 -37.50 5.92
CA GLN A 47 39.89 -37.78 4.49
C GLN A 47 40.51 -39.12 4.06
N ILE A 48 41.62 -39.51 4.70
CA ILE A 48 42.33 -40.77 4.50
C ILE A 48 42.48 -41.42 5.88
N SER A 49 42.27 -42.73 6.00
CA SER A 49 42.42 -43.44 7.26
C SER A 49 43.89 -43.47 7.72
N ASP A 50 44.11 -43.33 9.02
CA ASP A 50 45.40 -43.49 9.69
C ASP A 50 45.24 -44.37 10.95
N ALA A 51 46.20 -44.41 11.86
CA ALA A 51 46.12 -45.27 13.06
C ALA A 51 45.00 -44.86 14.04
N ASP A 52 44.66 -43.57 14.06
CA ASP A 52 43.76 -42.95 15.04
C ASP A 52 42.42 -42.53 14.43
N HIS A 53 42.36 -42.31 13.11
CA HIS A 53 41.18 -41.82 12.40
C HIS A 53 40.68 -42.80 11.35
N ALA A 54 39.35 -42.92 11.28
CA ALA A 54 38.67 -43.57 10.17
C ALA A 54 38.75 -42.72 8.89
N GLY A 55 38.90 -43.35 7.74
CA GLY A 55 38.83 -42.68 6.44
C GLY A 55 37.38 -42.51 6.03
N LEU A 56 36.97 -41.29 5.68
CA LEU A 56 35.62 -41.01 5.18
C LEU A 56 35.68 -40.08 3.96
N SER A 57 34.95 -40.44 2.90
CA SER A 57 34.80 -39.63 1.69
C SER A 57 33.34 -39.59 1.25
N VAL A 58 32.82 -38.37 1.10
CA VAL A 58 31.49 -38.11 0.51
C VAL A 58 31.67 -37.17 -0.67
N ALA A 59 31.17 -37.57 -1.85
CA ALA A 59 31.38 -36.84 -3.09
C ALA A 59 30.11 -36.76 -3.93
N LYS A 60 29.88 -35.61 -4.59
CA LYS A 60 28.86 -35.42 -5.64
C LYS A 60 29.57 -35.23 -6.97
N SER A 61 29.35 -36.16 -7.89
CA SER A 61 30.00 -36.22 -9.20
C SER A 61 31.53 -36.18 -9.07
N SER A 62 32.20 -35.15 -9.61
CA SER A 62 33.65 -34.96 -9.51
C SER A 62 34.07 -34.13 -8.29
N TYR A 63 33.13 -33.65 -7.47
CA TYR A 63 33.43 -32.80 -6.33
C TYR A 63 33.42 -33.61 -5.03
N ALA A 64 34.54 -33.56 -4.31
CA ALA A 64 34.72 -34.13 -2.98
C ALA A 64 35.32 -33.06 -2.06
N CYS A 65 35.14 -33.22 -0.75
CA CYS A 65 35.75 -32.32 0.24
C CYS A 65 37.26 -32.29 0.11
N GLY A 66 37.86 -31.09 0.19
CA GLY A 66 39.31 -30.91 0.19
C GLY A 66 39.94 -31.24 1.55
N SER A 67 39.17 -31.15 2.63
CA SER A 67 39.50 -31.60 3.97
C SER A 67 38.23 -32.06 4.70
N ILE A 68 38.37 -33.07 5.55
CA ILE A 68 37.26 -33.65 6.32
C ILE A 68 37.69 -33.78 7.78
N SER A 69 36.79 -33.37 8.68
CA SER A 69 36.84 -33.69 10.11
C SER A 69 35.43 -34.00 10.58
N GLY A 70 35.28 -34.75 11.67
CA GLY A 70 33.97 -35.12 12.21
C GLY A 70 33.97 -36.55 12.71
N LYS A 71 32.80 -37.20 12.67
CA LYS A 71 32.61 -38.53 13.23
C LYS A 71 31.78 -39.43 12.34
N ILE A 72 32.05 -40.73 12.42
CA ILE A 72 31.21 -41.80 11.88
C ILE A 72 30.88 -42.79 13.00
N THR A 73 29.60 -43.11 13.17
CA THR A 73 29.12 -44.11 14.12
C THR A 73 28.65 -45.34 13.37
N ILE A 74 29.23 -46.50 13.69
CA ILE A 74 28.87 -47.76 13.06
C ILE A 74 27.68 -48.37 13.78
N LEU A 75 26.61 -48.65 13.03
CA LEU A 75 25.35 -49.20 13.52
C LEU A 75 25.19 -50.68 13.16
N GLU A 76 25.78 -51.11 12.06
CA GLU A 76 25.83 -52.52 11.64
C GLU A 76 27.06 -52.77 10.78
N ALA A 77 27.74 -53.89 11.01
CA ALA A 77 28.84 -54.36 10.17
C ALA A 77 28.84 -55.90 10.20
N VAL A 78 28.12 -56.51 9.25
CA VAL A 78 28.06 -57.98 9.09
C VAL A 78 29.11 -58.41 8.07
N ARG A 79 29.80 -59.52 8.34
CA ARG A 79 30.96 -59.96 7.56
C ARG A 79 30.79 -61.39 7.07
N ASP A 80 31.38 -61.66 5.92
CA ASP A 80 31.76 -62.99 5.45
C ASP A 80 33.26 -62.96 5.11
N GLY A 81 34.07 -63.59 5.96
CA GLY A 81 35.53 -63.41 5.93
C GLY A 81 35.95 -61.96 6.20
N ALA A 82 36.68 -61.35 5.26
CA ALA A 82 37.16 -59.97 5.34
C ALA A 82 36.23 -58.94 4.66
N SER A 83 35.17 -59.42 3.98
CA SER A 83 34.24 -58.59 3.21
C SER A 83 32.97 -58.31 4.00
N LEU A 84 32.46 -57.08 3.92
CA LEU A 84 31.17 -56.71 4.49
C LEU A 84 30.03 -57.27 3.63
N THR A 85 28.98 -57.79 4.26
CA THR A 85 27.75 -58.28 3.60
C THR A 85 26.51 -57.45 3.96
N ALA A 86 26.57 -56.70 5.06
CA ALA A 86 25.66 -55.62 5.42
C ALA A 86 26.41 -54.52 6.18
N PHE A 87 26.02 -53.27 5.97
CA PHE A 87 26.65 -52.11 6.58
C PHE A 87 25.63 -51.01 6.87
N ALA A 88 25.69 -50.47 8.08
CA ALA A 88 24.94 -49.28 8.48
C ALA A 88 25.83 -48.34 9.29
N ALA A 89 25.77 -47.06 8.97
CA ALA A 89 26.46 -46.02 9.73
C ALA A 89 25.69 -44.70 9.68
N SER A 90 25.87 -43.88 10.71
CA SER A 90 25.53 -42.47 10.70
C SER A 90 26.81 -41.65 10.72
N TYR A 91 26.82 -40.48 10.09
CA TYR A 91 28.00 -39.61 10.08
C TYR A 91 27.61 -38.15 10.21
N GLU A 92 28.52 -37.37 10.77
CA GLU A 92 28.50 -35.92 10.77
C GLU A 92 29.90 -35.44 10.48
N ILE A 93 30.08 -34.76 9.35
CA ILE A 93 31.38 -34.24 8.91
C ILE A 93 31.31 -32.77 8.56
N ARG A 94 32.42 -32.07 8.77
CA ARG A 94 32.67 -30.74 8.21
C ARG A 94 33.52 -30.90 6.97
N CYS A 95 32.94 -30.46 5.86
CA CYS A 95 33.59 -30.39 4.56
C CYS A 95 34.21 -28.99 4.44
N ASP A 96 35.54 -28.91 4.41
CA ASP A 96 36.27 -27.63 4.33
C ASP A 96 35.81 -26.63 5.41
N ALA A 97 35.73 -25.33 5.09
CA ALA A 97 35.29 -24.26 6.00
C ALA A 97 33.76 -24.05 6.04
N SER A 98 32.95 -25.09 5.78
CA SER A 98 31.48 -24.97 5.77
C SER A 98 30.88 -24.64 7.15
N THR A 99 29.81 -23.84 7.15
CA THR A 99 29.11 -23.40 8.38
C THR A 99 28.10 -24.43 8.90
N HIS A 100 27.61 -25.33 8.04
CA HIS A 100 26.70 -26.41 8.41
C HIS A 100 27.40 -27.76 8.21
N PRO A 101 27.36 -28.67 9.20
CA PRO A 101 27.90 -30.00 9.03
C PRO A 101 27.12 -30.77 7.96
N LEU A 102 27.82 -31.54 7.15
CA LEU A 102 27.24 -32.55 6.28
C LEU A 102 27.05 -33.82 7.09
N SER A 103 25.80 -34.19 7.33
CA SER A 103 25.45 -35.40 8.07
C SER A 103 24.48 -36.27 7.29
N GLY A 104 24.45 -37.55 7.63
CA GLY A 104 23.59 -38.50 6.95
C GLY A 104 23.65 -39.90 7.52
N ASP A 105 22.75 -40.72 7.01
CA ASP A 105 22.65 -42.14 7.32
C ASP A 105 22.90 -42.95 6.06
N VAL A 106 23.69 -44.01 6.20
CA VAL A 106 24.06 -44.94 5.15
C VAL A 106 23.57 -46.32 5.53
N ARG A 107 22.84 -46.98 4.62
CA ARG A 107 22.31 -48.33 4.81
C ARG A 107 22.55 -49.16 3.54
N TRP A 108 23.15 -50.33 3.70
CA TRP A 108 23.33 -51.31 2.63
C TRP A 108 23.10 -52.71 3.16
N ASN A 109 22.11 -53.42 2.59
CA ASN A 109 21.63 -54.73 3.07
C ASN A 109 21.31 -54.76 4.58
N SER A 110 21.02 -53.60 5.16
CA SER A 110 20.81 -53.44 6.59
C SER A 110 19.33 -53.55 6.95
N SER A 111 19.04 -54.21 8.08
CA SER A 111 17.70 -54.21 8.69
C SER A 111 17.54 -53.16 9.79
N VAL A 112 18.61 -52.41 10.10
CA VAL A 112 18.60 -51.38 11.15
C VAL A 112 17.74 -50.19 10.71
N GLY A 113 16.77 -49.84 11.55
CA GLY A 113 15.89 -48.69 11.35
C GLY A 113 16.66 -47.39 11.16
N TYR A 114 16.07 -46.45 10.41
CA TYR A 114 16.66 -45.13 10.22
C TYR A 114 15.58 -44.07 10.04
N GLN A 115 15.87 -42.88 10.54
CA GLN A 115 15.05 -41.70 10.35
C GLN A 115 15.60 -40.90 9.18
N ALA A 116 14.74 -40.53 8.24
CA ALA A 116 15.12 -39.67 7.13
C ALA A 116 13.95 -38.78 6.74
N ALA A 117 14.22 -37.49 6.55
CA ALA A 117 13.26 -36.52 6.07
C ALA A 117 13.88 -35.71 4.93
N VAL A 118 13.06 -35.37 3.93
CA VAL A 118 13.47 -34.51 2.82
C VAL A 118 12.48 -33.37 2.63
N THR A 119 12.99 -32.23 2.18
CA THR A 119 12.16 -31.11 1.74
C THR A 119 11.83 -31.26 0.26
N SER A 120 10.71 -30.70 -0.17
CA SER A 120 10.32 -30.68 -1.59
C SER A 120 11.24 -29.81 -2.46
N THR A 121 12.02 -28.92 -1.86
CA THR A 121 13.01 -28.07 -2.53
C THR A 121 14.09 -27.62 -1.54
N ALA A 122 15.31 -27.36 -2.03
CA ALA A 122 16.38 -26.73 -1.26
C ALA A 122 16.28 -25.18 -1.25
N GLN A 123 15.55 -24.60 -2.22
CA GLN A 123 15.34 -23.17 -2.35
C GLN A 123 13.92 -22.85 -2.82
N GLN A 124 13.31 -21.84 -2.21
CA GLN A 124 11.99 -21.35 -2.56
C GLN A 124 12.04 -19.85 -2.89
N SER A 125 12.10 -19.54 -4.17
CA SER A 125 11.99 -18.15 -4.65
C SER A 125 10.53 -17.70 -4.69
N PHE A 126 10.28 -16.45 -4.31
CA PHE A 126 8.99 -15.76 -4.43
C PHE A 126 8.95 -14.78 -5.60
N GLY A 127 10.08 -14.55 -6.28
CA GLY A 127 10.19 -13.59 -7.37
C GLY A 127 10.03 -12.15 -6.91
N ALA A 128 9.51 -11.30 -7.81
CA ALA A 128 9.24 -9.90 -7.52
C ALA A 128 7.97 -9.73 -6.67
N VAL A 129 8.07 -9.01 -5.55
CA VAL A 129 6.94 -8.72 -4.65
C VAL A 129 6.86 -7.21 -4.41
N GLU A 130 5.65 -6.64 -4.51
CA GLU A 130 5.46 -5.21 -4.25
C GLU A 130 5.73 -4.92 -2.78
N ILE A 131 6.52 -3.87 -2.52
CA ILE A 131 6.91 -3.48 -1.15
C ILE A 131 5.69 -3.24 -0.28
N GLY A 132 5.69 -3.84 0.91
CA GLY A 132 4.62 -3.69 1.90
C GLY A 132 3.34 -4.46 1.57
N GLU A 133 3.26 -5.10 0.40
CA GLU A 133 2.13 -5.92 -0.02
C GLU A 133 2.44 -7.42 0.13
N PRO A 134 1.46 -8.24 0.55
CA PRO A 134 1.65 -9.68 0.64
C PRO A 134 1.87 -10.30 -0.75
N GLY A 135 2.98 -11.02 -0.91
CA GLY A 135 3.31 -11.78 -2.11
C GLY A 135 2.54 -13.11 -2.24
N PRO A 136 2.87 -13.93 -3.24
CA PRO A 136 2.27 -15.26 -3.39
C PRO A 136 2.61 -16.15 -2.19
N VAL A 137 1.65 -16.96 -1.73
CA VAL A 137 1.89 -18.02 -0.75
C VAL A 137 2.51 -19.23 -1.44
N LYS A 138 3.55 -19.82 -0.86
CA LYS A 138 4.21 -21.03 -1.39
C LYS A 138 4.43 -22.04 -0.27
N SER A 139 4.25 -23.32 -0.57
CA SER A 139 4.37 -24.40 0.40
C SER A 139 5.63 -25.22 0.18
N VAL A 140 6.34 -25.50 1.27
CA VAL A 140 7.41 -26.48 1.33
C VAL A 140 6.84 -27.72 2.00
N SER A 141 6.94 -28.88 1.34
CA SER A 141 6.57 -30.16 1.96
C SER A 141 7.79 -30.82 2.59
N ILE A 142 7.60 -31.42 3.75
CA ILE A 142 8.56 -32.30 4.40
C ILE A 142 7.99 -33.71 4.37
N ARG A 143 8.73 -34.64 3.79
CA ARG A 143 8.32 -36.05 3.66
C ARG A 143 9.30 -36.95 4.40
N SER A 144 8.77 -37.90 5.16
CA SER A 144 9.57 -38.99 5.74
C SER A 144 9.91 -40.03 4.67
N LEU A 145 11.20 -40.36 4.56
CA LEU A 145 11.74 -41.44 3.72
C LEU A 145 12.42 -42.54 4.56
N GLY A 146 12.42 -42.38 5.89
CA GLY A 146 12.98 -43.36 6.82
C GLY A 146 12.04 -44.52 7.07
N SER A 147 12.60 -45.63 7.58
CA SER A 147 11.79 -46.73 8.12
C SER A 147 11.25 -46.44 9.52
N GLU A 148 11.83 -45.45 10.22
CA GLU A 148 11.40 -45.02 11.54
C GLU A 148 10.69 -43.66 11.52
N PRO A 149 9.76 -43.39 12.45
CA PRO A 149 9.08 -42.10 12.54
C PRO A 149 10.06 -40.94 12.80
N VAL A 150 9.84 -39.81 12.13
CA VAL A 150 10.62 -38.56 12.32
C VAL A 150 9.80 -37.58 13.15
N VAL A 151 10.34 -37.12 14.28
CA VAL A 151 9.72 -36.06 15.08
C VAL A 151 10.23 -34.70 14.60
N LEU A 152 9.31 -33.83 14.20
CA LEU A 152 9.59 -32.44 13.82
C LEU A 152 9.32 -31.50 15.00
N GLN A 153 10.22 -30.54 15.19
CA GLN A 153 10.07 -29.47 16.17
C GLN A 153 9.48 -28.21 15.50
N THR A 154 9.48 -27.09 16.23
CA THR A 154 8.89 -25.84 15.76
C THR A 154 9.68 -25.26 14.59
N ALA A 155 9.00 -25.02 13.46
CA ALA A 155 9.56 -24.33 12.31
C ALA A 155 9.83 -22.85 12.63
N ALA A 156 10.94 -22.32 12.12
CA ALA A 156 11.38 -20.95 12.35
C ALA A 156 11.92 -20.31 11.05
N LEU A 157 11.86 -18.99 10.99
CA LEU A 157 12.50 -18.19 9.94
C LEU A 157 13.73 -17.50 10.52
N THR A 158 14.88 -17.69 9.87
CA THR A 158 16.18 -17.15 10.25
C THR A 158 16.88 -16.51 9.04
N GLY A 159 18.16 -16.17 9.16
CA GLY A 159 18.95 -15.59 8.07
C GLY A 159 19.03 -14.06 8.09
N ALA A 160 19.30 -13.44 6.94
CA ALA A 160 19.56 -12.00 6.83
C ALA A 160 18.30 -11.16 7.01
N ASP A 161 17.19 -11.55 6.38
CA ASP A 161 15.95 -10.78 6.31
C ASP A 161 14.70 -11.60 6.74
N PRO A 162 14.71 -12.32 7.89
CA PRO A 162 13.59 -13.17 8.29
C PRO A 162 12.26 -12.40 8.41
N GLY A 163 12.31 -11.11 8.77
CA GLY A 163 11.14 -10.23 8.86
C GLY A 163 10.45 -9.94 7.51
N ALA A 164 11.10 -10.23 6.38
CA ALA A 164 10.49 -10.13 5.05
C ALA A 164 9.65 -11.37 4.68
N PHE A 165 9.64 -12.40 5.52
CA PHE A 165 8.92 -13.65 5.30
C PHE A 165 8.05 -13.98 6.52
N SER A 166 6.97 -14.74 6.30
CA SER A 166 6.10 -15.19 7.38
C SER A 166 5.60 -16.60 7.12
N ILE A 167 5.51 -17.42 8.16
CA ILE A 167 4.83 -18.71 8.13
C ILE A 167 3.34 -18.44 8.30
N THR A 168 2.55 -18.75 7.27
CA THR A 168 1.10 -18.50 7.23
C THR A 168 0.28 -19.73 7.63
N VAL A 169 0.79 -20.92 7.33
CA VAL A 169 0.22 -22.21 7.75
C VAL A 169 1.37 -23.13 8.09
N ASP A 170 1.25 -23.85 9.19
CA ASP A 170 2.22 -24.85 9.62
C ASP A 170 1.49 -26.12 10.05
N THR A 171 1.71 -27.21 9.30
CA THR A 171 1.19 -28.53 9.62
C THR A 171 2.28 -29.51 10.06
N CYS A 172 3.53 -29.02 10.18
CA CYS A 172 4.73 -29.79 10.50
C CYS A 172 5.16 -29.65 11.95
N SER A 173 5.09 -28.45 12.53
CA SER A 173 5.58 -28.19 13.89
C SER A 173 4.96 -29.13 14.92
N GLY A 174 5.81 -29.83 15.67
CA GLY A 174 5.40 -30.77 16.73
C GLY A 174 4.80 -32.08 16.22
N ARG A 175 4.87 -32.37 14.92
CA ARG A 175 4.35 -33.61 14.35
C ARG A 175 5.38 -34.73 14.30
N THR A 176 4.90 -35.95 14.47
CA THR A 176 5.64 -37.17 14.14
C THR A 176 5.19 -37.65 12.76
N LEU A 177 6.11 -37.62 11.80
CA LEU A 177 5.88 -38.19 10.47
C LEU A 177 6.21 -39.69 10.50
N THR A 178 5.20 -40.54 10.35
CA THR A 178 5.43 -41.97 10.08
C THR A 178 6.04 -42.15 8.69
N PRO A 179 6.67 -43.31 8.40
CA PRO A 179 7.21 -43.59 7.07
C PRO A 179 6.21 -43.26 5.93
N ASP A 180 6.73 -42.65 4.87
CA ASP A 180 5.98 -42.21 3.69
C ASP A 180 4.89 -41.14 3.90
N THR A 181 4.76 -40.57 5.10
CA THR A 181 3.87 -39.43 5.33
C THR A 181 4.58 -38.10 5.12
N SER A 182 3.79 -37.04 4.90
CA SER A 182 4.29 -35.69 4.74
C SER A 182 3.46 -34.67 5.51
N CYS A 183 4.08 -33.52 5.73
CA CYS A 183 3.43 -32.30 6.19
C CYS A 183 3.88 -31.13 5.30
N THR A 184 3.31 -29.95 5.54
CA THR A 184 3.63 -28.72 4.82
C THR A 184 3.79 -27.51 5.74
N VAL A 185 4.73 -26.65 5.36
CA VAL A 185 4.87 -25.28 5.88
C VAL A 185 4.61 -24.32 4.73
N THR A 186 3.63 -23.42 4.88
CA THR A 186 3.27 -22.42 3.88
C THR A 186 3.81 -21.06 4.28
N ILE A 187 4.56 -20.44 3.39
CA ILE A 187 5.31 -19.21 3.61
C ILE A 187 4.80 -18.12 2.66
N GLN A 188 4.85 -16.87 3.12
CA GLN A 188 4.55 -15.68 2.31
C GLN A 188 5.67 -14.66 2.46
N ALA A 189 6.11 -14.09 1.33
CA ALA A 189 7.04 -12.97 1.30
C ALA A 189 6.30 -11.62 1.35
N LYS A 190 6.86 -10.65 2.07
CA LYS A 190 6.39 -9.27 2.21
C LYS A 190 7.60 -8.33 2.47
N PRO A 191 8.44 -8.08 1.45
CA PRO A 191 9.59 -7.18 1.59
C PRO A 191 9.14 -5.75 1.89
N ILE A 192 9.97 -5.00 2.62
CA ILE A 192 9.73 -3.58 2.94
C ILE A 192 10.69 -2.62 2.22
N THR A 193 11.68 -3.14 1.49
CA THR A 193 12.69 -2.38 0.73
C THR A 193 12.69 -2.78 -0.74
N ALA A 194 13.14 -1.88 -1.61
CA ALA A 194 13.29 -2.13 -3.05
C ALA A 194 14.60 -2.88 -3.37
N SER A 195 14.81 -4.02 -2.72
CA SER A 195 16.05 -4.80 -2.83
C SER A 195 15.77 -6.30 -2.82
N ALA A 196 16.77 -7.10 -3.19
CA ALA A 196 16.76 -8.52 -2.88
C ALA A 196 16.74 -8.70 -1.36
N VAL A 197 15.94 -9.67 -0.89
CA VAL A 197 15.85 -10.09 0.51
C VAL A 197 15.96 -11.61 0.58
N SER A 198 16.55 -12.13 1.64
CA SER A 198 16.75 -13.56 1.83
C SER A 198 16.57 -14.02 3.26
N ALA A 199 16.07 -15.23 3.44
CA ALA A 199 15.89 -15.87 4.74
C ALA A 199 16.08 -17.39 4.61
N GLU A 200 16.06 -18.08 5.74
CA GLU A 200 16.06 -19.55 5.79
C GLU A 200 14.86 -20.02 6.59
N LEU A 201 14.07 -20.94 6.03
CA LEU A 201 13.12 -21.74 6.81
C LEU A 201 13.91 -22.88 7.44
N ILE A 202 13.89 -23.00 8.76
CA ILE A 202 14.49 -24.11 9.50
C ILE A 202 13.37 -24.91 10.19
N ILE A 203 13.42 -26.23 10.08
CA ILE A 203 12.58 -27.19 10.80
C ILE A 203 13.49 -28.16 11.53
N PRO A 204 13.75 -27.98 12.83
CA PRO A 204 14.53 -28.94 13.59
C PRO A 204 13.81 -30.30 13.63
N ASP A 205 14.57 -31.39 13.56
CA ASP A 205 14.04 -32.75 13.52
C ASP A 205 14.91 -33.73 14.34
N GLY A 206 14.40 -34.94 14.54
CA GLY A 206 15.11 -35.99 15.28
C GLY A 206 16.17 -36.75 14.48
N THR A 207 16.36 -36.46 13.19
CA THR A 207 17.30 -37.20 12.33
C THR A 207 18.75 -36.88 12.70
N THR A 208 19.71 -37.65 12.19
CA THR A 208 21.16 -37.37 12.33
C THR A 208 21.54 -35.97 11.83
N ALA A 209 20.78 -35.41 10.88
CA ALA A 209 21.02 -34.07 10.39
C ALA A 209 20.42 -32.95 11.26
N GLY A 210 19.61 -33.28 12.28
CA GLY A 210 19.15 -32.38 13.34
C GLY A 210 18.14 -31.30 12.91
N GLU A 211 18.13 -30.94 11.63
CA GLU A 211 17.19 -29.98 11.06
C GLU A 211 17.07 -30.13 9.55
N ARG A 212 15.96 -29.66 8.98
CA ARG A 212 15.80 -29.36 7.56
C ARG A 212 15.83 -27.86 7.38
N PHE A 213 16.47 -27.39 6.31
CA PHE A 213 16.40 -25.99 5.95
C PHE A 213 16.06 -25.78 4.47
N VAL A 214 15.43 -24.65 4.17
CA VAL A 214 15.12 -24.19 2.80
C VAL A 214 15.48 -22.72 2.68
N LYS A 215 16.30 -22.39 1.68
CA LYS A 215 16.64 -20.99 1.37
C LYS A 215 15.44 -20.28 0.77
N LEU A 216 15.15 -19.07 1.23
CA LEU A 216 14.06 -18.24 0.76
C LEU A 216 14.62 -16.98 0.12
N ASP A 217 14.09 -16.59 -1.04
CA ASP A 217 14.48 -15.34 -1.71
C ASP A 217 13.27 -14.62 -2.32
N ALA A 218 13.33 -13.29 -2.31
CA ALA A 218 12.39 -12.41 -2.98
C ALA A 218 13.09 -11.12 -3.40
N VAL A 219 12.50 -10.39 -4.34
CA VAL A 219 12.96 -9.03 -4.72
C VAL A 219 11.81 -8.06 -4.50
N GLY A 220 12.01 -7.09 -3.60
CA GLY A 220 11.05 -6.01 -3.40
C GLY A 220 11.10 -5.00 -4.54
N PHE A 221 9.94 -4.53 -5.00
CA PHE A 221 9.85 -3.47 -6.02
C PHE A 221 8.79 -2.41 -5.69
N HIS A 222 8.97 -1.22 -6.26
CA HIS A 222 7.99 -0.14 -6.21
C HIS A 222 6.85 -0.40 -7.21
N GLY A 223 5.69 -0.82 -6.73
CA GLY A 223 4.48 -0.90 -7.54
C GLY A 223 3.67 0.40 -7.53
N ALA A 224 2.51 0.37 -8.19
CA ALA A 224 1.60 1.52 -8.31
C ALA A 224 0.36 1.44 -7.40
N ARG A 225 0.29 0.45 -6.51
CA ARG A 225 -0.87 0.33 -5.62
C ARG A 225 -0.93 1.54 -4.69
N GLY A 226 -2.06 2.24 -4.69
CA GLY A 226 -2.32 3.40 -3.85
C GLY A 226 -1.54 4.66 -4.21
N THR A 227 -0.76 4.66 -5.30
CA THR A 227 -0.12 5.89 -5.80
C THR A 227 -1.13 6.72 -6.58
N TYR A 228 -1.03 8.05 -6.48
CA TYR A 228 -1.95 8.98 -7.12
C TYR A 228 -1.38 9.48 -8.45
N TYR A 229 -2.23 9.50 -9.47
CA TYR A 229 -1.92 10.06 -10.78
C TYR A 229 -2.75 11.33 -10.97
N PRO A 230 -2.15 12.52 -10.79
CA PRO A 230 -2.84 13.77 -11.04
C PRO A 230 -3.33 13.81 -12.49
N HIS A 231 -4.56 14.28 -12.64
CA HIS A 231 -5.16 14.43 -13.95
C HIS A 231 -5.80 15.82 -14.02
N GLY A 232 -5.61 16.54 -15.11
CA GLY A 232 -6.34 17.81 -15.31
C GLY A 232 -7.85 17.56 -15.18
N PRO A 233 -8.64 18.52 -14.67
CA PRO A 233 -10.07 18.31 -14.51
C PRO A 233 -10.68 18.04 -15.89
N ARG A 234 -11.28 16.85 -16.08
CA ARG A 234 -11.91 16.46 -17.34
C ARG A 234 -13.31 15.92 -17.13
N ARG A 235 -14.26 16.47 -17.90
CA ARG A 235 -15.64 16.03 -17.90
C ARG A 235 -15.79 14.63 -18.46
N ILE A 236 -16.24 13.70 -17.62
CA ILE A 236 -16.54 12.32 -18.02
C ILE A 236 -18.05 12.09 -18.16
N MET A 237 -18.86 12.88 -17.45
CA MET A 237 -20.31 12.74 -17.45
C MET A 237 -21.01 14.10 -17.34
N ASP A 238 -22.08 14.30 -18.12
CA ASP A 238 -23.01 15.41 -18.00
C ASP A 238 -24.38 15.03 -18.57
N THR A 239 -25.35 14.84 -17.68
CA THR A 239 -26.73 14.45 -18.05
C THR A 239 -27.47 15.50 -18.85
N ARG A 240 -27.02 16.77 -18.85
CA ARG A 240 -27.67 17.85 -19.60
C ARG A 240 -27.33 17.78 -21.09
N SER A 241 -26.15 17.25 -21.42
CA SER A 241 -25.63 17.17 -22.78
C SER A 241 -25.60 15.75 -23.34
N GLY A 242 -25.71 14.73 -22.47
CA GLY A 242 -25.61 13.32 -22.87
C GLY A 242 -24.17 12.80 -22.92
N VAL A 243 -23.21 13.54 -22.34
CA VAL A 243 -21.82 13.07 -22.23
C VAL A 243 -21.79 11.96 -21.20
N GLY A 244 -21.34 10.77 -21.59
CA GLY A 244 -21.10 9.63 -20.69
C GLY A 244 -22.31 9.03 -19.99
N ALA A 245 -23.50 9.54 -20.28
CA ALA A 245 -24.78 9.11 -19.73
C ALA A 245 -25.92 9.55 -20.67
N PRO A 246 -27.11 8.96 -20.59
CA PRO A 246 -28.27 9.47 -21.31
C PRO A 246 -28.52 10.96 -21.00
N LYS A 247 -29.00 11.70 -22.00
CA LYS A 247 -29.38 13.12 -21.85
C LYS A 247 -30.70 13.25 -21.09
N ALA A 248 -30.68 12.93 -19.80
CA ALA A 248 -31.85 12.93 -18.93
C ALA A 248 -31.43 13.13 -17.47
N LYS A 249 -32.24 13.88 -16.70
CA LYS A 249 -32.06 14.00 -15.26
C LYS A 249 -32.14 12.63 -14.59
N LEU A 250 -31.31 12.43 -13.56
CA LEU A 250 -31.39 11.26 -12.71
C LEU A 250 -32.58 11.41 -11.77
N GLY A 251 -33.60 10.55 -11.93
CA GLY A 251 -34.86 10.59 -11.19
C GLY A 251 -34.78 9.96 -9.79
N ALA A 252 -35.92 9.94 -9.10
CA ALA A 252 -36.03 9.49 -7.72
C ALA A 252 -35.85 7.97 -7.64
N GLY A 253 -35.03 7.51 -6.70
CA GLY A 253 -34.75 6.08 -6.52
C GLY A 253 -33.90 5.46 -7.64
N GLN A 254 -33.51 6.24 -8.66
CA GLN A 254 -32.76 5.73 -9.80
C GLN A 254 -31.26 5.67 -9.49
N THR A 255 -30.61 4.69 -10.11
CA THR A 255 -29.15 4.56 -10.13
C THR A 255 -28.66 4.61 -11.57
N LEU A 256 -27.65 5.43 -11.82
CA LEU A 256 -26.91 5.46 -13.07
C LEU A 256 -25.53 4.83 -12.87
N THR A 257 -25.12 3.98 -13.79
CA THR A 257 -23.77 3.39 -13.80
C THR A 257 -22.89 4.12 -14.80
N LEU A 258 -21.76 4.64 -14.34
CA LEU A 258 -20.76 5.36 -15.13
C LEU A 258 -19.52 4.48 -15.34
N GLN A 259 -19.18 4.19 -16.60
CA GLN A 259 -17.86 3.66 -16.95
C GLN A 259 -16.80 4.75 -16.75
N VAL A 260 -15.73 4.44 -16.01
CA VAL A 260 -14.64 5.37 -15.71
C VAL A 260 -13.35 4.98 -16.42
N THR A 261 -12.90 3.73 -16.27
CA THR A 261 -11.70 3.25 -16.98
C THR A 261 -11.87 3.29 -18.49
N GLY A 262 -10.77 3.53 -19.21
CA GLY A 262 -10.78 3.65 -20.67
C GLY A 262 -11.40 4.94 -21.22
N ARG A 263 -11.75 5.90 -20.36
CA ARG A 263 -12.37 7.17 -20.76
C ARG A 263 -11.57 8.35 -20.24
N VAL A 264 -11.61 9.45 -20.99
CA VAL A 264 -10.95 10.73 -20.66
C VAL A 264 -9.47 10.61 -20.25
N ASN A 265 -8.76 9.57 -20.71
CA ASN A 265 -7.38 9.17 -20.37
C ASN A 265 -7.17 8.53 -18.99
N VAL A 266 -8.21 8.01 -18.36
CA VAL A 266 -8.05 7.02 -17.29
C VAL A 266 -7.67 5.66 -17.92
N PRO A 267 -6.65 4.94 -17.41
CA PRO A 267 -6.26 3.63 -17.93
C PRO A 267 -7.43 2.64 -18.00
N TYR A 268 -7.36 1.65 -18.90
CA TYR A 268 -8.40 0.63 -19.09
C TYR A 268 -8.47 -0.36 -17.91
N SER A 269 -7.35 -0.61 -17.26
CA SER A 269 -7.21 -1.54 -16.13
C SER A 269 -6.21 -1.00 -15.10
N GLY A 270 -6.02 -1.73 -14.00
CA GLY A 270 -5.10 -1.35 -12.92
C GLY A 270 -5.52 -0.14 -12.08
N VAL A 271 -6.71 0.45 -12.29
CA VAL A 271 -7.20 1.61 -11.50
C VAL A 271 -8.11 1.13 -10.37
N GLY A 272 -7.80 1.50 -9.13
CA GLY A 272 -8.57 1.08 -7.95
C GLY A 272 -9.64 2.07 -7.50
N SER A 273 -9.41 3.36 -7.74
CA SER A 273 -10.32 4.44 -7.35
C SER A 273 -10.01 5.72 -8.11
N VAL A 274 -10.97 6.64 -8.13
CA VAL A 274 -10.83 7.95 -8.77
C VAL A 274 -11.24 9.08 -7.83
N THR A 275 -10.60 10.23 -8.02
CA THR A 275 -11.02 11.50 -7.43
C THR A 275 -11.81 12.29 -8.46
N MET A 276 -12.95 12.83 -8.07
CA MET A 276 -13.85 13.55 -8.96
C MET A 276 -14.52 14.72 -8.25
N ASN A 277 -14.85 15.76 -9.02
CA ASN A 277 -15.81 16.76 -8.59
C ASN A 277 -17.21 16.38 -9.10
N VAL A 278 -18.16 16.25 -8.18
CA VAL A 278 -19.56 15.92 -8.47
C VAL A 278 -20.37 17.18 -8.35
N THR A 279 -20.98 17.62 -9.45
CA THR A 279 -21.87 18.78 -9.48
C THR A 279 -23.31 18.33 -9.72
N VAL A 280 -24.23 18.87 -8.94
CA VAL A 280 -25.68 18.71 -9.14
C VAL A 280 -26.31 20.04 -9.54
N ALA A 281 -27.27 19.99 -10.44
CA ALA A 281 -27.99 21.16 -10.93
C ALA A 281 -29.46 20.83 -11.22
N ASN A 282 -30.28 21.87 -11.44
CA ASN A 282 -31.70 21.75 -11.82
C ASN A 282 -32.50 20.81 -10.91
N THR A 283 -32.17 20.80 -9.61
CA THR A 283 -32.70 19.88 -8.61
C THR A 283 -34.18 20.18 -8.33
N THR A 284 -35.04 19.17 -8.22
CA THR A 284 -36.49 19.36 -8.04
C THR A 284 -37.01 19.12 -6.62
N ALA A 285 -36.22 18.49 -5.75
CA ALA A 285 -36.56 18.21 -4.35
C ALA A 285 -35.30 18.18 -3.49
N THR A 286 -35.48 18.23 -2.17
CA THR A 286 -34.40 17.88 -1.23
C THR A 286 -34.02 16.42 -1.41
N SER A 287 -32.73 16.15 -1.65
CA SER A 287 -32.22 14.82 -1.91
C SER A 287 -30.72 14.75 -1.60
N PHE A 288 -30.12 13.61 -1.91
CA PHE A 288 -28.69 13.38 -1.94
C PHE A 288 -28.33 12.42 -3.05
N LEU A 289 -27.06 12.48 -3.49
CA LEU A 289 -26.46 11.40 -4.27
C LEU A 289 -25.60 10.50 -3.39
N THR A 290 -25.54 9.21 -3.73
CA THR A 290 -24.57 8.25 -3.20
C THR A 290 -23.76 7.69 -4.36
N LEU A 291 -22.44 7.88 -4.31
CA LEU A 291 -21.49 7.31 -5.27
C LEU A 291 -20.72 6.15 -4.63
N TYR A 292 -20.69 5.00 -5.30
CA TYR A 292 -20.13 3.76 -4.77
C TYR A 292 -19.69 2.80 -5.90
N PRO A 293 -18.87 1.77 -5.63
CA PRO A 293 -18.49 0.79 -6.64
C PRO A 293 -19.72 0.13 -7.25
N ALA A 294 -19.81 0.09 -8.58
CA ALA A 294 -20.92 -0.58 -9.24
C ALA A 294 -20.93 -2.09 -8.92
N GLY A 295 -22.12 -2.64 -8.68
CA GLY A 295 -22.30 -4.06 -8.31
C GLY A 295 -22.22 -4.35 -6.80
N GLU A 296 -21.79 -3.38 -5.98
CA GLU A 296 -21.88 -3.50 -4.53
C GLU A 296 -23.26 -3.08 -3.99
N THR A 297 -23.58 -3.51 -2.77
CA THR A 297 -24.78 -3.01 -2.07
C THR A 297 -24.61 -1.53 -1.78
N ARG A 298 -25.63 -0.73 -2.10
CA ARG A 298 -25.58 0.73 -1.91
C ARG A 298 -25.33 1.06 -0.42
N PRO A 299 -24.27 1.82 -0.11
CA PRO A 299 -24.06 2.32 1.26
C PRO A 299 -25.14 3.31 1.71
N THR A 300 -25.25 3.52 3.02
CA THR A 300 -26.13 4.56 3.59
C THR A 300 -25.52 5.96 3.56
N ALA A 301 -24.23 6.07 3.22
CA ALA A 301 -23.51 7.32 3.10
C ALA A 301 -24.01 8.18 1.92
N SER A 302 -24.07 9.49 2.12
CA SER A 302 -24.30 10.46 1.04
C SER A 302 -22.99 11.06 0.58
N SER A 303 -22.83 11.26 -0.73
CA SER A 303 -21.70 11.96 -1.33
C SER A 303 -21.97 13.45 -1.49
N ILE A 304 -23.19 13.87 -1.82
CA ILE A 304 -23.58 15.29 -1.87
C ILE A 304 -25.06 15.43 -1.50
N ASN A 305 -25.39 16.40 -0.65
CA ASN A 305 -26.75 16.69 -0.20
C ASN A 305 -27.19 18.03 -0.79
N PHE A 306 -28.44 18.13 -1.22
CA PHE A 306 -28.92 19.32 -1.91
C PHE A 306 -30.43 19.55 -1.71
N PRO A 307 -30.88 20.82 -1.58
CA PRO A 307 -32.29 21.18 -1.65
C PRO A 307 -32.76 21.29 -3.11
N ALA A 308 -34.06 21.55 -3.30
CA ALA A 308 -34.61 21.93 -4.61
C ALA A 308 -34.05 23.27 -5.10
N ARG A 309 -34.00 23.45 -6.42
CA ARG A 309 -33.55 24.69 -7.11
C ARG A 309 -32.13 25.11 -6.71
N TRP A 310 -31.26 24.13 -6.51
CA TRP A 310 -29.89 24.33 -6.08
C TRP A 310 -28.89 23.94 -7.16
N VAL A 311 -27.73 24.59 -7.10
CA VAL A 311 -26.53 24.20 -7.84
C VAL A 311 -25.36 24.22 -6.87
N GLY A 312 -24.55 23.17 -6.91
CA GLY A 312 -23.37 23.07 -6.08
C GLY A 312 -22.61 21.79 -6.34
N SER A 313 -21.42 21.70 -5.78
CA SER A 313 -20.47 20.63 -6.03
C SER A 313 -19.86 20.09 -4.75
N ASN A 314 -19.37 18.85 -4.81
CA ASN A 314 -18.54 18.27 -3.77
C ASN A 314 -17.44 17.40 -4.41
N PHE A 315 -16.24 17.47 -3.84
CA PHE A 315 -15.14 16.57 -4.18
C PHE A 315 -15.33 15.21 -3.51
N VAL A 316 -15.23 14.15 -4.31
CA VAL A 316 -15.47 12.78 -3.87
C VAL A 316 -14.34 11.90 -4.37
N THR A 317 -13.84 11.03 -3.49
CA THR A 317 -13.01 9.88 -3.89
C THR A 317 -13.90 8.64 -3.88
N VAL A 318 -13.90 7.87 -4.97
CA VAL A 318 -14.78 6.70 -5.12
C VAL A 318 -13.97 5.50 -5.58
N LYS A 319 -14.11 4.39 -4.85
CA LYS A 319 -13.61 3.08 -5.26
C LYS A 319 -14.30 2.63 -6.55
N LEU A 320 -13.54 2.07 -7.49
CA LEU A 320 -14.11 1.49 -8.70
C LEU A 320 -14.48 0.02 -8.47
N SER A 321 -15.49 -0.46 -9.17
CA SER A 321 -15.70 -1.89 -9.33
C SER A 321 -14.53 -2.53 -10.11
N PRO A 322 -14.39 -3.87 -10.12
CA PRO A 322 -13.38 -4.54 -10.94
C PRO A 322 -13.44 -4.18 -12.44
N ASP A 323 -14.64 -3.87 -12.95
CA ASP A 323 -14.86 -3.41 -14.33
C ASP A 323 -14.60 -1.90 -14.54
N GLY A 324 -14.11 -1.19 -13.52
CA GLY A 324 -13.80 0.24 -13.60
C GLY A 324 -15.02 1.16 -13.61
N LYS A 325 -16.12 0.77 -12.94
CA LYS A 325 -17.40 1.50 -12.95
C LYS A 325 -17.76 2.07 -11.57
N VAL A 326 -18.54 3.15 -11.60
CA VAL A 326 -19.17 3.79 -10.42
C VAL A 326 -20.69 3.77 -10.58
N ALA A 327 -21.41 3.44 -9.52
CA ALA A 327 -22.85 3.63 -9.41
C ALA A 327 -23.18 4.95 -8.72
N ILE A 328 -24.15 5.68 -9.27
CA ILE A 328 -24.60 7.01 -8.82
C ILE A 328 -26.09 6.92 -8.55
N TYR A 329 -26.46 6.89 -7.28
CA TYR A 329 -27.85 6.81 -6.84
C TYR A 329 -28.41 8.20 -6.49
N ASN A 330 -29.67 8.48 -6.82
CA ASN A 330 -30.40 9.65 -6.34
C ASN A 330 -31.59 9.24 -5.46
N ASN A 331 -31.70 9.81 -4.27
CA ASN A 331 -32.72 9.43 -3.29
C ASN A 331 -34.15 9.88 -3.65
N SER A 332 -34.31 11.14 -4.04
CA SER A 332 -35.62 11.77 -4.25
C SER A 332 -35.56 12.89 -5.29
N GLY A 333 -36.72 13.25 -5.83
CA GLY A 333 -36.80 14.25 -6.91
C GLY A 333 -35.95 13.86 -8.12
N SER A 334 -35.55 14.85 -8.91
CA SER A 334 -34.66 14.67 -10.05
C SER A 334 -33.57 15.73 -10.05
N ALA A 335 -32.40 15.39 -10.58
CA ALA A 335 -31.27 16.30 -10.70
C ALA A 335 -30.48 16.04 -11.98
N ASP A 336 -29.88 17.09 -12.53
CA ASP A 336 -28.78 16.93 -13.46
C ASP A 336 -27.50 16.65 -12.69
N VAL A 337 -26.69 15.73 -13.21
CA VAL A 337 -25.44 15.28 -12.59
C VAL A 337 -24.29 15.47 -13.59
N ILE A 338 -23.25 16.15 -13.14
CA ILE A 338 -22.04 16.43 -13.90
C ILE A 338 -20.86 15.92 -13.10
N ILE A 339 -19.97 15.17 -13.74
CA ILE A 339 -18.79 14.57 -13.10
C ILE A 339 -17.55 14.95 -13.91
N ASP A 340 -16.61 15.58 -13.22
CA ASP A 340 -15.30 15.96 -13.73
C ASP A 340 -14.22 15.16 -12.95
N ILE A 341 -13.39 14.37 -13.63
CA ILE A 341 -12.30 13.58 -13.03
C ILE A 341 -11.08 14.47 -12.79
N THR A 342 -10.50 14.41 -11.60
CA THR A 342 -9.29 15.18 -11.19
C THR A 342 -8.05 14.30 -10.99
N GLY A 343 -8.21 12.98 -11.04
CA GLY A 343 -7.11 12.03 -10.86
C GLY A 343 -7.59 10.63 -10.48
N TYR A 344 -6.64 9.71 -10.35
CA TYR A 344 -6.92 8.31 -10.02
C TYR A 344 -5.82 7.68 -9.18
N TYR A 345 -6.15 6.58 -8.50
CA TYR A 345 -5.20 5.76 -7.76
C TYR A 345 -5.00 4.40 -8.42
N GLY A 346 -3.75 3.95 -8.52
CA GLY A 346 -3.42 2.62 -9.01
C GLY A 346 -3.85 1.51 -8.03
N ALA A 347 -4.21 0.36 -8.57
CA ALA A 347 -4.48 -0.90 -7.87
C ALA A 347 -3.46 -1.99 -8.21
N SER A 348 -2.76 -1.86 -9.35
CA SER A 348 -1.69 -2.76 -9.77
C SER A 348 -0.73 -2.01 -10.69
N THR A 349 0.39 -2.65 -11.04
CA THR A 349 1.39 -2.11 -11.98
C THR A 349 0.89 -1.97 -13.42
N GLU A 350 -0.31 -2.45 -13.76
CA GLU A 350 -0.91 -2.29 -15.10
C GLU A 350 -1.07 -0.82 -15.51
N VAL A 351 -1.22 0.11 -14.55
CA VAL A 351 -1.27 1.55 -14.86
C VAL A 351 0.07 2.11 -15.37
N ILE A 352 1.18 1.45 -15.03
CA ILE A 352 2.56 1.87 -15.37
C ILE A 352 2.87 1.57 -16.86
N ASP A 353 2.20 0.59 -17.47
CA ASP A 353 2.37 0.22 -18.89
C ASP A 353 1.62 1.16 -19.85
N SER A 354 1.03 2.25 -19.33
CA SER A 354 0.34 3.23 -20.15
C SER A 354 1.31 4.18 -20.88
N LYS A 355 0.99 4.46 -22.14
CA LYS A 355 1.80 5.09 -23.23
C LYS A 355 2.46 6.46 -22.95
N TYR A 356 2.41 7.04 -21.75
CA TYR A 356 2.89 8.40 -21.44
C TYR A 356 4.15 8.41 -20.56
N TRP A 357 5.24 9.00 -21.06
CA TRP A 357 6.60 8.91 -20.49
C TRP A 357 6.82 9.72 -19.19
N ASP A 358 6.06 10.79 -18.95
CA ASP A 358 6.35 11.75 -17.86
C ASP A 358 5.60 11.46 -16.53
N TYR A 359 4.73 10.45 -16.51
CA TYR A 359 3.84 10.12 -15.38
C TYR A 359 3.82 8.62 -15.02
N ARG A 360 4.85 7.85 -15.38
CA ARG A 360 4.82 6.38 -15.15
C ARG A 360 4.82 5.99 -13.67
N VAL A 361 5.34 6.84 -12.79
CA VAL A 361 5.33 6.64 -11.33
C VAL A 361 4.28 7.57 -10.71
N GLY A 362 3.27 7.01 -10.08
CA GLY A 362 2.27 7.80 -9.34
C GLY A 362 2.88 8.38 -8.07
N GLY A 363 2.32 9.51 -7.62
CA GLY A 363 2.76 10.24 -6.44
C GLY A 363 2.27 9.67 -5.12
N HIS A 364 2.93 10.06 -4.04
CA HIS A 364 2.49 9.81 -2.67
C HIS A 364 1.88 11.09 -2.07
N TYR A 365 0.89 10.90 -1.20
CA TYR A 365 0.30 12.00 -0.45
C TYR A 365 1.18 12.38 0.74
N GLN A 366 1.37 13.69 0.90
CA GLN A 366 2.13 14.31 1.97
C GLN A 366 1.17 15.29 2.66
N TRP A 367 0.76 14.96 3.89
CA TRP A 367 -0.06 15.89 4.65
C TRP A 367 0.82 17.02 5.20
N VAL A 368 0.25 18.22 5.28
CA VAL A 368 0.91 19.37 5.90
C VAL A 368 0.03 19.89 7.02
N ARG A 369 0.60 20.64 7.97
CA ARG A 369 -0.22 21.42 8.90
C ARG A 369 -1.07 22.39 8.06
N PRO A 370 -2.41 22.34 8.13
CA PRO A 370 -3.23 23.16 7.27
C PRO A 370 -2.94 24.65 7.44
N PHE A 371 -2.74 25.36 6.33
CA PHE A 371 -2.42 26.78 6.31
C PHE A 371 -3.11 27.48 5.13
N ARG A 372 -3.19 28.81 5.21
CA ARG A 372 -3.79 29.63 4.17
C ARG A 372 -2.73 30.05 3.17
N LEU A 373 -2.86 29.59 1.93
CA LEU A 373 -2.00 30.02 0.83
C LEU A 373 -2.33 31.45 0.40
N PHE A 374 -3.62 31.75 0.22
CA PHE A 374 -4.04 33.12 0.02
C PHE A 374 -5.51 33.38 0.36
N ASP A 375 -5.83 34.67 0.51
CA ASP A 375 -7.17 35.18 0.73
C ASP A 375 -7.26 36.58 0.12
N THR A 376 -8.09 36.73 -0.92
CA THR A 376 -8.18 38.01 -1.65
C THR A 376 -8.76 39.14 -0.79
N ARG A 377 -9.44 38.84 0.32
CA ARG A 377 -9.97 39.85 1.25
C ARG A 377 -8.85 40.57 1.99
N SER A 378 -7.79 39.86 2.35
CA SER A 378 -6.64 40.44 3.05
C SER A 378 -5.52 40.82 2.09
N ALA A 379 -5.24 39.99 1.08
CA ALA A 379 -4.12 40.20 0.16
C ALA A 379 -4.36 41.37 -0.78
N TRP A 380 -5.57 41.48 -1.35
CA TRP A 380 -5.91 42.49 -2.37
C TRP A 380 -6.99 43.46 -1.91
N LYS A 381 -7.71 43.11 -0.84
CA LYS A 381 -8.88 43.87 -0.34
C LYS A 381 -9.95 44.09 -1.42
N ALA A 382 -10.01 43.18 -2.40
CA ALA A 382 -10.92 43.25 -3.55
C ALA A 382 -11.32 41.84 -4.02
N LYS A 383 -12.48 41.75 -4.67
CA LYS A 383 -12.97 40.52 -5.31
C LYS A 383 -12.16 40.26 -6.58
N LEU A 384 -11.88 38.98 -6.87
CA LEU A 384 -11.40 38.60 -8.19
C LEU A 384 -12.55 38.86 -9.19
N PRO A 385 -12.34 39.68 -10.24
CA PRO A 385 -13.43 40.04 -11.16
C PRO A 385 -13.93 38.85 -11.97
N ALA A 386 -15.20 38.90 -12.39
CA ALA A 386 -15.77 37.91 -13.30
C ALA A 386 -14.88 37.68 -14.53
N ASN A 387 -14.80 36.42 -14.96
CA ASN A 387 -14.02 35.95 -16.10
C ASN A 387 -12.49 36.17 -15.98
N ASN A 388 -11.98 36.44 -14.79
CA ASN A 388 -10.55 36.53 -14.53
C ASN A 388 -10.01 35.30 -13.81
N ARG A 389 -8.68 35.18 -13.80
CA ARG A 389 -7.97 34.12 -13.10
C ARG A 389 -6.77 34.63 -12.34
N VAL A 390 -6.43 33.89 -11.29
CA VAL A 390 -5.21 34.06 -10.51
C VAL A 390 -4.36 32.79 -10.65
N ARG A 391 -3.04 32.96 -10.75
CA ARG A 391 -2.07 31.89 -10.56
C ARG A 391 -1.44 32.07 -9.18
N THR A 392 -1.31 30.98 -8.44
CA THR A 392 -0.67 30.97 -7.11
C THR A 392 0.33 29.81 -7.03
N TRP A 393 1.34 29.91 -6.18
CA TRP A 393 2.44 28.96 -6.09
C TRP A 393 2.84 28.71 -4.64
N ILE A 394 3.62 27.66 -4.35
CA ILE A 394 4.16 27.40 -3.01
C ILE A 394 5.64 27.12 -3.15
N SER A 395 6.47 27.64 -2.25
CA SER A 395 7.88 27.25 -2.16
C SER A 395 8.11 26.29 -1.00
N PHE A 396 8.78 25.18 -1.26
CA PHE A 396 9.20 24.19 -0.26
C PHE A 396 10.67 24.37 0.16
N GLY A 397 11.26 25.53 -0.15
CA GLY A 397 12.59 25.94 0.32
C GLY A 397 13.73 25.61 -0.62
N ASP A 398 13.61 24.54 -1.40
CA ASP A 398 14.62 24.13 -2.37
C ASP A 398 14.02 23.71 -3.72
N GLU A 399 14.84 23.80 -4.77
CA GLU A 399 14.44 23.48 -6.14
C GLU A 399 14.08 22.00 -6.33
N ILE A 400 14.76 21.08 -5.64
CA ILE A 400 14.55 19.64 -5.80
C ILE A 400 13.16 19.28 -5.29
N THR A 401 12.81 19.71 -4.07
CA THR A 401 11.48 19.47 -3.49
C THR A 401 10.39 20.14 -4.32
N ASN A 402 10.60 21.38 -4.76
CA ASN A 402 9.62 22.10 -5.60
C ASN A 402 9.28 21.33 -6.89
N ARG A 403 10.27 20.73 -7.55
CA ARG A 403 10.06 19.97 -8.79
C ARG A 403 9.37 18.62 -8.59
N LYS A 404 9.42 18.09 -7.37
CA LYS A 404 8.78 16.81 -7.02
C LYS A 404 7.28 16.94 -6.75
N ILE A 405 6.77 18.14 -6.46
CA ILE A 405 5.34 18.33 -6.19
C ILE A 405 4.53 18.31 -7.49
N ARG A 406 3.61 17.34 -7.59
CA ARG A 406 2.77 17.08 -8.77
C ARG A 406 1.32 17.51 -8.61
N ALA A 407 0.83 17.67 -7.39
CA ALA A 407 -0.47 18.28 -7.14
C ALA A 407 -0.53 18.95 -5.76
N PHE A 408 -1.38 19.96 -5.63
CA PHE A 408 -1.80 20.49 -4.33
C PHE A 408 -3.15 19.90 -3.93
N VAL A 409 -3.28 19.58 -2.64
CA VAL A 409 -4.56 19.22 -2.01
C VAL A 409 -5.02 20.42 -1.21
N VAL A 410 -6.06 21.09 -1.70
CA VAL A 410 -6.49 22.41 -1.23
C VAL A 410 -7.98 22.45 -0.96
N ASN A 411 -8.39 23.22 0.04
CA ASN A 411 -9.76 23.66 0.18
C ASN A 411 -9.90 25.05 -0.45
N ILE A 412 -10.72 25.16 -1.51
CA ILE A 412 -10.96 26.43 -2.22
C ILE A 412 -12.32 26.96 -1.79
N THR A 413 -12.36 28.21 -1.34
CA THR A 413 -13.59 28.85 -0.87
C THR A 413 -13.92 30.08 -1.69
N ALA A 414 -15.14 30.10 -2.27
CA ALA A 414 -15.75 31.32 -2.78
C ALA A 414 -16.41 32.08 -1.63
N VAL A 415 -16.12 33.37 -1.49
CA VAL A 415 -16.63 34.23 -0.42
C VAL A 415 -17.33 35.45 -1.02
N GLU A 416 -18.57 35.68 -0.58
CA GLU A 416 -19.42 36.78 -1.04
C GLU A 416 -19.51 36.92 -2.57
N PRO A 417 -19.78 35.84 -3.32
CA PRO A 417 -19.92 35.93 -4.77
C PRO A 417 -21.10 36.85 -5.12
N LYS A 418 -20.90 37.76 -6.07
CA LYS A 418 -21.92 38.73 -6.50
C LYS A 418 -23.14 38.05 -7.12
N TYR A 419 -22.92 37.00 -7.90
CA TYR A 419 -23.95 36.20 -8.55
C TYR A 419 -23.66 34.71 -8.39
N THR A 420 -24.66 33.87 -8.64
CA THR A 420 -24.49 32.41 -8.75
C THR A 420 -23.47 32.10 -9.85
N GLY A 421 -22.55 31.18 -9.56
CA GLY A 421 -21.46 30.88 -10.47
C GLY A 421 -20.60 29.71 -9.99
N TYR A 422 -19.37 29.69 -10.48
CA TYR A 422 -18.37 28.70 -10.17
C TYR A 422 -16.94 29.23 -10.22
N LEU A 423 -16.07 28.55 -9.47
CA LEU A 423 -14.61 28.58 -9.62
C LEU A 423 -14.14 27.35 -10.38
N THR A 424 -13.02 27.48 -11.11
CA THR A 424 -12.32 26.35 -11.76
C THR A 424 -10.87 26.38 -11.33
N ALA A 425 -10.34 25.25 -10.84
CA ALA A 425 -8.94 25.09 -10.48
C ALA A 425 -8.24 24.07 -11.39
N TRP A 426 -7.02 24.37 -11.83
CA TRP A 426 -6.19 23.51 -12.70
C TRP A 426 -4.71 23.84 -12.52
N ASP A 427 -3.83 23.25 -13.34
CA ASP A 427 -2.37 23.48 -13.31
C ASP A 427 -1.95 24.92 -13.64
N GLY A 428 -2.87 25.76 -14.08
CA GLY A 428 -2.61 27.15 -14.41
C GLY A 428 -1.90 27.35 -15.75
N VAL A 429 -1.47 26.31 -16.46
CA VAL A 429 -0.95 26.43 -17.84
C VAL A 429 -2.11 26.37 -18.83
N TYR A 430 -1.88 26.98 -20.00
CA TYR A 430 -2.74 26.95 -21.18
C TYR A 430 -4.09 27.68 -21.06
N THR A 431 -4.39 28.35 -22.16
CA THR A 431 -5.74 28.78 -22.54
C THR A 431 -6.26 27.82 -23.61
N PRO A 432 -7.55 27.49 -23.61
CA PRO A 432 -8.59 28.04 -22.73
C PRO A 432 -8.59 27.40 -21.33
N VAL A 433 -9.17 28.11 -20.36
CA VAL A 433 -9.50 27.56 -19.04
C VAL A 433 -10.33 26.28 -19.23
N PRO A 434 -10.06 25.19 -18.48
CA PRO A 434 -10.84 23.97 -18.60
C PRO A 434 -12.34 24.23 -18.42
N ASN A 435 -13.18 23.62 -19.28
CA ASN A 435 -14.64 23.70 -19.17
C ASN A 435 -15.17 22.76 -18.06
N THR A 436 -14.72 22.99 -16.84
CA THR A 436 -15.06 22.24 -15.62
C THR A 436 -15.30 23.21 -14.49
N SER A 437 -16.00 22.78 -13.44
CA SER A 437 -16.14 23.56 -12.21
C SER A 437 -15.52 22.80 -11.05
N THR A 438 -14.89 23.53 -10.13
CA THR A 438 -14.33 23.02 -8.88
C THR A 438 -15.20 23.42 -7.71
N VAL A 439 -15.68 24.66 -7.66
CA VAL A 439 -16.61 25.13 -6.61
C VAL A 439 -17.81 25.73 -7.29
N ASN A 440 -19.01 25.19 -7.07
CA ASN A 440 -20.26 25.80 -7.51
C ASN A 440 -20.96 26.48 -6.34
N TYR A 441 -21.35 27.75 -6.52
CA TYR A 441 -21.87 28.59 -5.44
C TYR A 441 -23.09 29.40 -5.86
N LEU A 442 -23.93 29.73 -4.88
CA LEU A 442 -25.02 30.70 -5.02
C LEU A 442 -24.54 32.10 -4.63
N ALA A 443 -25.21 33.13 -5.16
CA ALA A 443 -24.94 34.52 -4.80
C ALA A 443 -24.92 34.73 -3.26
N GLY A 444 -23.92 35.46 -2.78
CA GLY A 444 -23.71 35.80 -1.37
C GLY A 444 -23.31 34.63 -0.46
N ARG A 445 -23.25 33.39 -0.95
CA ARG A 445 -22.91 32.22 -0.11
C ARG A 445 -21.42 31.98 -0.05
N VAL A 446 -20.93 31.72 1.17
CA VAL A 446 -19.59 31.20 1.40
C VAL A 446 -19.61 29.70 1.13
N THR A 447 -18.88 29.25 0.10
CA THR A 447 -18.89 27.85 -0.33
C THR A 447 -17.47 27.33 -0.47
N PRO A 448 -17.03 26.39 0.39
CA PRO A 448 -15.78 25.66 0.22
C PRO A 448 -16.00 24.41 -0.63
N ASN A 449 -14.95 23.95 -1.30
CA ASN A 449 -14.85 22.58 -1.78
C ASN A 449 -13.38 22.13 -1.72
N LEU A 450 -13.13 20.89 -1.31
CA LEU A 450 -11.82 20.27 -1.44
C LEU A 450 -11.50 20.10 -2.93
N ALA A 451 -10.23 20.16 -3.29
CA ALA A 451 -9.75 19.89 -4.63
C ALA A 451 -8.35 19.31 -4.57
N VAL A 452 -8.07 18.36 -5.46
CA VAL A 452 -6.71 17.95 -5.79
C VAL A 452 -6.40 18.55 -7.16
N VAL A 453 -5.46 19.49 -7.18
CA VAL A 453 -5.18 20.31 -8.35
C VAL A 453 -3.77 19.99 -8.83
N PRO A 454 -3.58 19.49 -10.06
CA PRO A 454 -2.24 19.23 -10.59
C PRO A 454 -1.43 20.53 -10.59
N THR A 455 -0.12 20.42 -10.39
CA THR A 455 0.79 21.56 -10.40
C THR A 455 1.60 21.61 -11.68
N VAL A 456 2.04 22.81 -12.03
CA VAL A 456 3.10 23.03 -13.02
C VAL A 456 4.24 23.82 -12.40
N VAL A 457 5.45 23.59 -12.89
CA VAL A 457 6.59 24.44 -12.55
C VAL A 457 6.39 25.83 -13.16
N CYS A 458 6.41 26.83 -12.30
CA CYS A 458 6.32 28.24 -12.65
C CYS A 458 7.68 28.90 -12.46
N LEU A 459 8.20 29.52 -13.53
CA LEU A 459 9.50 30.22 -13.52
C LEU A 459 9.35 31.74 -13.45
N ASP A 460 8.15 32.26 -13.78
CA ASP A 460 7.79 33.67 -13.79
C ASP A 460 6.96 34.09 -12.56
N CYS A 461 6.61 33.13 -11.71
CA CYS A 461 5.86 33.34 -10.48
C CYS A 461 6.63 34.11 -9.40
N ARG A 462 7.97 34.07 -9.46
CA ARG A 462 8.88 34.70 -8.49
C ARG A 462 9.86 35.63 -9.17
N SER A 463 10.26 36.69 -8.47
CA SER A 463 11.26 37.64 -8.95
C SER A 463 12.65 37.01 -9.12
N ASP A 464 13.00 36.02 -8.29
CA ASP A 464 14.27 35.28 -8.34
C ASP A 464 14.28 34.14 -9.37
N ARG A 465 13.15 33.90 -10.05
CA ARG A 465 12.95 32.86 -11.06
C ARG A 465 13.23 31.43 -10.59
N LEU A 466 13.23 31.17 -9.28
CA LEU A 466 13.34 29.81 -8.77
C LEU A 466 12.08 29.01 -9.12
N PRO A 467 12.22 27.76 -9.61
CA PRO A 467 11.08 26.94 -9.99
C PRO A 467 10.23 26.63 -8.77
N VAL A 468 8.93 26.93 -8.87
CA VAL A 468 7.94 26.63 -7.83
C VAL A 468 6.72 25.94 -8.44
N PRO A 469 6.13 24.94 -7.76
CA PRO A 469 4.85 24.39 -8.16
C PRO A 469 3.75 25.44 -8.05
N SER A 470 2.90 25.51 -9.07
CA SER A 470 1.81 26.49 -9.16
C SER A 470 0.50 25.88 -9.64
N ILE A 471 -0.59 26.55 -9.32
CA ILE A 471 -1.96 26.24 -9.76
C ILE A 471 -2.66 27.52 -10.25
N GLY A 472 -3.66 27.37 -11.11
CA GLY A 472 -4.55 28.43 -11.57
C GLY A 472 -5.95 28.31 -10.99
N ILE A 473 -6.58 29.46 -10.71
CA ILE A 473 -7.98 29.56 -10.29
C ILE A 473 -8.69 30.63 -11.11
N PHE A 474 -9.75 30.22 -11.79
CA PHE A 474 -10.64 31.07 -12.57
C PHE A 474 -11.92 31.32 -11.78
N THR A 475 -12.49 32.51 -11.93
CA THR A 475 -13.85 32.80 -11.44
C THR A 475 -14.76 33.22 -12.58
N SER A 476 -15.98 32.68 -12.57
CA SER A 476 -17.05 33.10 -13.48
C SER A 476 -17.77 34.37 -13.03
N GLN A 477 -17.62 34.80 -11.77
CA GLN A 477 -18.32 35.95 -11.17
C GLN A 477 -17.42 36.71 -10.21
N ASP A 478 -17.72 37.98 -9.92
CA ASP A 478 -17.01 38.75 -8.90
C ASP A 478 -17.12 38.05 -7.54
N THR A 479 -16.02 37.57 -6.99
CA THR A 479 -16.00 36.87 -5.69
C THR A 479 -14.66 37.02 -5.00
N HIS A 480 -14.66 36.98 -3.67
CA HIS A 480 -13.43 36.70 -2.96
C HIS A 480 -13.09 35.21 -3.09
N VAL A 481 -11.81 34.90 -3.09
CA VAL A 481 -11.29 33.54 -3.18
C VAL A 481 -10.31 33.33 -2.03
N ILE A 482 -10.46 32.21 -1.34
CA ILE A 482 -9.54 31.72 -0.32
C ILE A 482 -9.05 30.35 -0.77
N VAL A 483 -7.75 30.11 -0.60
CA VAL A 483 -7.14 28.80 -0.80
C VAL A 483 -6.40 28.41 0.46
N ASP A 484 -6.87 27.35 1.09
CA ASP A 484 -6.23 26.73 2.24
C ASP A 484 -5.61 25.40 1.80
N VAL A 485 -4.33 25.17 2.11
CA VAL A 485 -3.59 23.97 1.74
C VAL A 485 -3.68 22.96 2.88
N VAL A 486 -4.03 21.71 2.56
CA VAL A 486 -4.13 20.61 3.54
C VAL A 486 -3.14 19.46 3.25
N GLY A 487 -2.55 19.45 2.06
CA GLY A 487 -1.49 18.52 1.71
C GLY A 487 -1.02 18.71 0.27
N VAL A 488 -0.09 17.87 -0.15
CA VAL A 488 0.42 17.82 -1.52
C VAL A 488 0.56 16.37 -1.98
N ILE A 489 0.64 16.18 -3.29
CA ILE A 489 1.07 14.92 -3.90
C ILE A 489 2.44 15.15 -4.52
N ASP A 490 3.41 14.32 -4.17
CA ASP A 490 4.75 14.34 -4.73
C ASP A 490 4.87 13.42 -5.99
N ASP A 491 6.09 13.05 -6.37
CA ASP A 491 6.37 12.13 -7.48
C ASP A 491 6.70 10.69 -7.02
N GLY A 492 6.39 10.38 -5.77
CA GLY A 492 6.63 9.09 -5.14
C GLY A 492 8.00 8.96 -4.47
N THR A 493 8.85 10.00 -4.54
CA THR A 493 10.26 9.90 -4.11
C THR A 493 10.60 10.65 -2.82
N LEU A 494 9.68 11.44 -2.24
CA LEU A 494 9.94 12.08 -0.95
C LEU A 494 9.75 11.06 0.18
N ALA A 495 10.53 11.25 1.25
CA ALA A 495 10.42 10.43 2.45
C ALA A 495 9.02 10.52 3.05
N ASP A 496 8.60 9.44 3.69
CA ASP A 496 7.37 9.34 4.48
C ASP A 496 6.07 9.54 3.68
N GLY A 497 6.13 9.32 2.37
CA GLY A 497 4.97 9.38 1.49
C GLY A 497 3.88 8.37 1.84
N LEU A 498 2.62 8.82 1.76
CA LEU A 498 1.45 8.01 2.04
C LEU A 498 0.80 7.48 0.75
N ARG A 499 0.37 6.22 0.77
CA ARG A 499 -0.39 5.56 -0.30
C ARG A 499 -1.84 5.35 0.09
N PHE A 500 -2.73 5.39 -0.89
CA PHE A 500 -4.17 5.30 -0.68
C PHE A 500 -4.67 3.85 -0.70
N ARG A 501 -5.56 3.52 0.23
CA ARG A 501 -6.35 2.28 0.26
C ARG A 501 -7.83 2.65 0.13
N PRO A 502 -8.49 2.33 -1.00
CA PRO A 502 -9.89 2.67 -1.20
C PRO A 502 -10.81 1.82 -0.33
N LEU A 503 -11.88 2.45 0.17
CA LEU A 503 -12.97 1.79 0.88
C LEU A 503 -14.29 2.11 0.18
N SER A 504 -15.26 1.21 0.31
CA SER A 504 -16.64 1.58 0.06
C SER A 504 -17.09 2.55 1.15
N PRO A 505 -17.88 3.59 0.82
CA PRO A 505 -18.28 4.61 1.79
C PRO A 505 -18.79 4.01 3.10
N THR A 506 -18.07 4.25 4.20
CA THR A 506 -18.34 3.66 5.51
C THR A 506 -18.56 4.75 6.54
N ARG A 507 -19.76 4.76 7.13
CA ARG A 507 -20.13 5.73 8.17
C ARG A 507 -19.44 5.42 9.49
N ILE A 508 -18.64 6.36 9.97
CA ILE A 508 -17.99 6.26 11.29
C ILE A 508 -18.63 7.17 12.34
N VAL A 509 -19.34 8.22 11.90
CA VAL A 509 -20.06 9.13 12.79
C VAL A 509 -21.42 9.46 12.20
N ASP A 510 -22.44 9.47 13.07
CA ASP A 510 -23.75 10.08 12.84
C ASP A 510 -24.31 10.54 14.17
N SER A 511 -24.16 11.83 14.46
CA SER A 511 -24.52 12.38 15.77
C SER A 511 -26.01 12.33 16.06
N ARG A 512 -26.85 12.23 15.01
CA ARG A 512 -28.31 12.17 15.14
C ARG A 512 -28.79 10.88 15.81
N ILE A 513 -27.99 9.84 15.71
CA ILE A 513 -28.26 8.51 16.24
C ILE A 513 -27.17 8.04 17.19
N TYR A 514 -26.36 8.98 17.71
CA TYR A 514 -25.33 8.75 18.72
C TYR A 514 -24.27 7.72 18.30
N VAL A 515 -23.92 7.68 17.02
CA VAL A 515 -22.84 6.83 16.51
C VAL A 515 -21.56 7.65 16.42
N GLY A 516 -20.52 7.20 17.13
CA GLY A 516 -19.15 7.71 17.04
C GLY A 516 -18.87 9.06 17.72
N ALA A 517 -19.86 9.97 17.75
CA ALA A 517 -19.79 11.22 18.49
C ALA A 517 -21.20 11.81 18.72
N ASP A 518 -21.30 12.67 19.73
CA ASP A 518 -22.49 13.48 19.99
C ASP A 518 -22.57 14.72 19.10
N ARG A 519 -23.70 15.41 19.16
CA ARG A 519 -23.93 16.71 18.52
C ARG A 519 -22.90 17.74 19.00
N LEU A 520 -22.42 18.60 18.10
CA LEU A 520 -21.51 19.70 18.44
C LEU A 520 -22.27 20.97 18.81
N SER A 521 -21.92 21.55 19.96
CA SER A 521 -22.37 22.85 20.46
C SER A 521 -21.46 23.98 19.97
N GLN A 522 -21.79 25.21 20.38
CA GLN A 522 -21.01 26.38 20.02
C GLN A 522 -19.63 26.36 20.67
N GLY A 523 -18.58 26.57 19.88
CA GLY A 523 -17.20 26.59 20.36
C GLY A 523 -16.69 25.22 20.80
N GLU A 524 -17.46 24.16 20.58
CA GLU A 524 -17.12 22.82 21.05
C GLU A 524 -16.14 22.13 20.10
N THR A 525 -15.27 21.29 20.67
CA THR A 525 -14.39 20.38 19.94
C THR A 525 -14.67 18.95 20.37
N ALA A 526 -15.06 18.09 19.44
CA ALA A 526 -15.17 16.66 19.66
C ALA A 526 -13.89 15.95 19.21
N LYS A 527 -13.46 14.93 19.97
CA LYS A 527 -12.45 13.96 19.52
C LYS A 527 -13.16 12.79 18.85
N ILE A 528 -12.93 12.61 17.56
CA ILE A 528 -13.43 11.48 16.79
C ILE A 528 -12.38 10.38 16.84
N THR A 529 -12.72 9.25 17.45
CA THR A 529 -11.85 8.07 17.51
C THR A 529 -12.27 7.06 16.46
N VAL A 530 -11.31 6.53 15.71
CA VAL A 530 -11.54 5.69 14.54
C VAL A 530 -11.27 4.22 14.89
N SER A 531 -12.20 3.35 14.50
CA SER A 531 -12.12 1.90 14.71
C SER A 531 -10.90 1.30 14.00
N ASP A 532 -10.28 0.29 14.62
CA ASP A 532 -9.19 -0.51 14.04
C ASP A 532 -9.63 -1.35 12.83
N THR A 533 -10.94 -1.52 12.64
CA THR A 533 -11.52 -2.07 11.40
C THR A 533 -11.38 -1.15 10.19
N ILE A 534 -11.17 0.15 10.41
CA ILE A 534 -10.97 1.17 9.36
C ILE A 534 -9.49 1.53 9.23
N VAL A 535 -8.79 1.67 10.35
CA VAL A 535 -7.39 2.14 10.38
C VAL A 535 -6.44 1.05 10.85
N THR A 536 -5.26 1.00 10.23
CA THR A 536 -4.12 0.19 10.68
C THR A 536 -3.12 1.07 11.46
N PRO A 537 -2.14 0.49 12.18
CA PRO A 537 -1.11 1.27 12.87
C PRO A 537 -0.32 2.24 11.97
N GLY A 538 -0.25 1.96 10.66
CA GLY A 538 0.42 2.83 9.67
C GLY A 538 -0.50 3.86 9.00
N THR A 539 -1.78 3.95 9.40
CA THR A 539 -2.73 4.90 8.82
C THR A 539 -2.54 6.29 9.42
N GLU A 540 -2.39 7.30 8.57
CA GLU A 540 -2.14 8.68 9.00
C GLU A 540 -3.21 9.67 8.55
N VAL A 541 -3.93 9.39 7.46
CA VAL A 541 -4.98 10.29 6.97
C VAL A 541 -6.18 9.49 6.49
N LEU A 542 -7.39 10.00 6.75
CA LEU A 542 -8.63 9.50 6.17
C LEU A 542 -9.07 10.40 5.02
N ALA A 543 -9.44 9.82 3.88
CA ALA A 543 -10.27 10.50 2.91
C ALA A 543 -11.74 10.35 3.36
N THR A 544 -12.38 11.47 3.69
CA THR A 544 -13.74 11.47 4.24
C THR A 544 -14.67 12.40 3.49
N ASN A 545 -15.96 12.14 3.62
CA ASN A 545 -17.01 13.12 3.36
C ASN A 545 -17.59 13.56 4.71
N LEU A 546 -17.40 14.85 5.06
CA LEU A 546 -17.95 15.45 6.27
C LEU A 546 -19.25 16.17 5.92
N THR A 547 -20.36 15.76 6.53
CA THR A 547 -21.67 16.36 6.31
C THR A 547 -22.11 17.12 7.55
N ALA A 548 -22.31 18.44 7.43
CA ALA A 548 -23.00 19.22 8.46
C ALA A 548 -24.52 19.13 8.25
N ILE A 549 -25.26 18.95 9.35
CA ILE A 549 -26.69 18.69 9.33
C ILE A 549 -27.41 19.72 10.19
N ARG A 550 -28.13 20.61 9.51
CA ARG A 550 -29.06 21.60 10.08
C ARG A 550 -28.45 22.40 11.24
N PRO A 551 -27.32 23.09 11.03
CA PRO A 551 -26.76 23.93 12.09
C PRO A 551 -27.75 25.04 12.46
N THR A 552 -27.82 25.41 13.74
CA THR A 552 -28.73 26.47 14.22
C THR A 552 -28.30 27.87 13.78
N ALA A 553 -27.05 28.04 13.37
CA ALA A 553 -26.49 29.27 12.83
C ALA A 553 -25.53 28.95 11.68
N SER A 554 -25.26 29.94 10.81
CA SER A 554 -24.18 29.80 9.84
C SER A 554 -22.85 29.73 10.58
N THR A 555 -22.08 28.68 10.33
CA THR A 555 -20.86 28.35 11.10
C THR A 555 -19.76 27.85 10.18
N TYR A 556 -18.63 27.43 10.75
CA TYR A 556 -17.62 26.64 10.08
C TYR A 556 -17.16 25.48 10.95
N LEU A 557 -16.69 24.43 10.29
CA LEU A 557 -16.06 23.28 10.91
C LEU A 557 -14.57 23.22 10.55
N THR A 558 -13.74 22.83 11.51
CA THR A 558 -12.31 22.60 11.32
C THR A 558 -11.94 21.23 11.88
N ALA A 559 -11.21 20.43 11.10
CA ALA A 559 -10.69 19.13 11.46
C ALA A 559 -9.15 19.14 11.48
N TRP A 560 -8.54 18.49 12.48
CA TRP A 560 -7.08 18.42 12.64
C TRP A 560 -6.69 17.21 13.50
N PRO A 561 -5.43 16.74 13.45
CA PRO A 561 -5.06 15.52 14.16
C PRO A 561 -5.14 15.68 15.68
N ALA A 562 -5.65 14.64 16.35
CA ALA A 562 -5.65 14.59 17.80
C ALA A 562 -4.31 14.12 18.34
N ASP A 563 -4.04 14.37 19.62
CA ASP A 563 -2.93 13.77 20.37
C ASP A 563 -1.50 14.02 19.80
N LEU A 564 -1.34 15.01 18.91
CA LEU A 564 -0.05 15.46 18.36
C LEU A 564 0.45 16.79 18.96
N GLY A 565 -0.27 17.36 19.93
CA GLY A 565 0.04 18.69 20.48
C GLY A 565 -0.12 19.85 19.49
N ILE A 566 -0.76 19.61 18.33
CA ILE A 566 -0.99 20.63 17.31
C ILE A 566 -2.25 21.44 17.67
N SER A 567 -2.10 22.76 17.75
CA SER A 567 -3.23 23.67 17.97
C SER A 567 -4.16 23.72 16.76
N ARG A 568 -5.45 23.96 17.00
CA ARG A 568 -6.47 24.09 15.96
C ARG A 568 -6.00 25.05 14.85
N PRO A 569 -6.02 24.64 13.57
CA PRO A 569 -5.75 25.53 12.45
C PRO A 569 -6.78 26.67 12.36
N THR A 570 -6.40 27.77 11.69
CA THR A 570 -7.32 28.90 11.42
C THR A 570 -8.14 28.72 10.16
N VAL A 571 -7.90 27.63 9.41
CA VAL A 571 -8.61 27.30 8.17
C VAL A 571 -9.86 26.48 8.45
N SER A 572 -10.87 26.63 7.60
CA SER A 572 -12.14 25.91 7.70
C SER A 572 -12.19 24.78 6.67
N ASN A 573 -12.75 23.63 7.04
CA ASN A 573 -13.07 22.55 6.10
C ASN A 573 -14.45 22.72 5.47
N LEU A 574 -15.46 23.11 6.25
CA LEU A 574 -16.84 23.20 5.78
C LEU A 574 -17.52 24.43 6.38
N ASN A 575 -18.33 25.16 5.58
CA ASN A 575 -18.95 26.43 5.98
C ASN A 575 -20.48 26.36 5.80
N PRO A 576 -21.21 25.59 6.62
CA PRO A 576 -22.63 25.40 6.41
C PRO A 576 -23.44 26.63 6.83
N ALA A 577 -24.43 27.01 6.01
CA ALA A 577 -25.41 28.01 6.39
C ALA A 577 -26.42 27.43 7.40
N ALA A 578 -27.03 28.30 8.21
CA ALA A 578 -28.11 27.91 9.13
C ALA A 578 -29.18 27.04 8.42
N GLY A 579 -29.54 25.92 9.04
CA GLY A 579 -30.54 24.96 8.54
C GLY A 579 -30.10 24.10 7.35
N ALA A 580 -28.93 24.33 6.77
CA ALA A 580 -28.46 23.58 5.60
C ALA A 580 -28.03 22.15 5.95
N VAL A 581 -28.14 21.24 4.97
CA VAL A 581 -27.44 19.96 4.98
C VAL A 581 -26.45 20.00 3.82
N VAL A 582 -25.16 20.06 4.11
CA VAL A 582 -24.11 20.24 3.11
C VAL A 582 -22.90 19.40 3.50
N ALA A 583 -22.23 18.85 2.50
CA ALA A 583 -21.05 18.02 2.67
C ALA A 583 -19.84 18.64 1.96
N ASN A 584 -18.65 18.36 2.48
CA ASN A 584 -17.39 18.61 1.80
C ASN A 584 -16.45 17.40 1.99
N GLY A 585 -15.66 17.09 0.97
CA GLY A 585 -14.51 16.21 1.11
C GLY A 585 -13.52 16.76 2.15
N VAL A 586 -13.01 15.92 3.04
CA VAL A 586 -12.02 16.30 4.05
C VAL A 586 -10.93 15.24 4.16
N MET A 587 -9.67 15.67 4.02
CA MET A 587 -8.49 14.88 4.39
C MET A 587 -8.27 15.03 5.90
N ALA A 588 -8.75 14.06 6.68
CA ALA A 588 -8.66 14.10 8.14
C ALA A 588 -7.39 13.38 8.61
N THR A 589 -6.36 14.14 9.01
CA THR A 589 -5.15 13.56 9.61
C THR A 589 -5.48 12.94 10.96
N VAL A 590 -5.04 11.71 11.17
CA VAL A 590 -5.28 10.89 12.34
C VAL A 590 -4.02 10.90 13.21
N GLY A 591 -4.20 11.17 14.50
CA GLY A 591 -3.14 11.10 15.49
C GLY A 591 -2.76 9.68 15.89
N PRO A 592 -1.71 9.52 16.72
CA PRO A 592 -1.17 8.22 17.13
C PRO A 592 -2.18 7.32 17.87
N LEU A 593 -3.20 7.92 18.51
CA LEU A 593 -4.28 7.19 19.19
C LEU A 593 -5.52 7.05 18.31
N ARG A 594 -5.35 6.97 16.98
CA ARG A 594 -6.42 6.74 16.00
C ARG A 594 -7.52 7.80 16.03
N GLY A 595 -7.20 9.06 16.36
CA GLY A 595 -8.20 10.11 16.50
C GLY A 595 -7.88 11.42 15.79
N PHE A 596 -8.92 12.19 15.48
CA PHE A 596 -8.82 13.58 15.02
C PHE A 596 -9.86 14.44 15.73
N TYR A 597 -9.59 15.73 15.85
CA TYR A 597 -10.51 16.69 16.43
C TYR A 597 -11.42 17.30 15.36
N LEU A 598 -12.66 17.59 15.73
CA LEU A 598 -13.61 18.36 14.93
C LEU A 598 -14.18 19.49 15.78
N TYR A 599 -14.02 20.73 15.32
CA TYR A 599 -14.51 21.94 15.98
C TYR A 599 -15.73 22.52 15.28
N ASN A 600 -16.65 23.09 16.04
CA ASN A 600 -17.73 23.94 15.54
C ASN A 600 -17.66 25.36 16.14
N ASN A 601 -17.82 26.38 15.29
CA ASN A 601 -17.64 27.77 15.71
C ASN A 601 -18.85 28.41 16.41
N ILE A 602 -20.01 28.42 15.76
CA ILE A 602 -21.22 29.14 16.21
C ILE A 602 -22.42 28.20 16.12
N GLY A 603 -23.38 28.37 17.04
CA GLY A 603 -24.58 27.55 17.09
C GLY A 603 -24.25 26.08 17.35
N SER A 604 -25.20 25.20 17.06
CA SER A 604 -25.08 23.78 17.31
C SER A 604 -25.60 22.99 16.12
N LEU A 605 -24.97 21.85 15.82
CA LEU A 605 -25.29 21.05 14.63
C LEU A 605 -25.11 19.57 14.86
N ASP A 606 -25.92 18.80 14.14
CA ASP A 606 -25.60 17.40 13.88
C ASP A 606 -24.60 17.28 12.74
N PHE A 607 -23.88 16.17 12.68
CA PHE A 607 -22.96 15.88 11.59
C PHE A 607 -22.82 14.38 11.36
N ALA A 608 -22.39 14.03 10.15
CA ALA A 608 -22.02 12.68 9.77
C ALA A 608 -20.65 12.68 9.10
N ILE A 609 -19.90 11.59 9.30
CA ILE A 609 -18.58 11.39 8.68
C ILE A 609 -18.57 10.01 8.03
N ASP A 610 -18.39 10.01 6.71
CA ASP A 610 -18.30 8.82 5.89
C ASP A 610 -16.86 8.69 5.35
N VAL A 611 -16.17 7.58 5.62
CA VAL A 611 -14.81 7.30 5.17
C VAL A 611 -14.86 6.58 3.82
N VAL A 612 -14.12 7.08 2.83
CA VAL A 612 -14.03 6.51 1.47
C VAL A 612 -12.65 5.90 1.17
N GLY A 613 -11.71 6.03 2.10
CA GLY A 613 -10.43 5.35 2.07
C GLY A 613 -9.44 5.90 3.09
N THR A 614 -8.30 5.26 3.19
CA THR A 614 -7.23 5.60 4.13
C THR A 614 -5.92 5.83 3.41
N TYR A 615 -5.07 6.70 3.96
CA TYR A 615 -3.69 6.87 3.54
C TYR A 615 -2.78 6.26 4.60
N TYR A 616 -1.94 5.34 4.15
CA TYR A 616 -0.99 4.64 5.00
C TYR A 616 0.45 4.96 4.60
N ARG A 617 1.36 4.98 5.57
CA ARG A 617 2.79 5.21 5.32
C ARG A 617 3.35 4.10 4.45
N TYR A 618 3.94 4.46 3.32
CA TYR A 618 4.55 3.51 2.43
C TYR A 618 5.92 3.08 2.95
N PRO A 619 6.17 1.77 3.20
CA PRO A 619 7.44 1.32 3.76
C PRO A 619 8.64 1.67 2.89
N GLY A 620 8.48 1.69 1.56
CA GLY A 620 9.56 1.97 0.62
C GLY A 620 10.11 3.39 0.66
N THR A 621 9.43 4.32 1.33
CA THR A 621 9.91 5.70 1.55
C THR A 621 9.95 6.07 3.04
N ALA A 622 9.67 5.13 3.95
CA ALA A 622 9.65 5.41 5.38
C ALA A 622 11.05 5.78 5.90
N SER A 623 11.15 6.93 6.57
CA SER A 623 12.38 7.33 7.24
C SER A 623 12.54 6.58 8.57
N SER A 624 13.79 6.46 9.05
CA SER A 624 14.10 5.85 10.36
C SER A 624 13.63 6.68 11.56
N THR A 625 13.12 7.90 11.32
CA THR A 625 12.70 8.83 12.38
C THR A 625 11.18 8.98 12.35
N ALA A 626 10.49 8.45 13.35
CA ALA A 626 9.04 8.57 13.45
C ALA A 626 8.62 10.05 13.65
N GLY A 627 7.80 10.61 12.75
CA GLY A 627 6.98 11.78 13.03
C GLY A 627 7.39 13.14 12.41
N GLY A 628 8.36 13.19 11.51
CA GLY A 628 8.67 14.41 10.75
C GLY A 628 7.97 14.43 9.39
N THR A 629 7.01 15.34 9.14
CA THR A 629 6.61 15.63 7.76
C THR A 629 7.82 16.21 7.03
N SER A 630 8.43 15.44 6.13
CA SER A 630 9.60 15.85 5.33
C SER A 630 9.31 17.06 4.43
N VAL A 631 8.03 17.29 4.13
CA VAL A 631 7.55 18.37 3.26
C VAL A 631 6.95 19.49 4.09
N ARG A 632 7.68 20.60 4.25
CA ARG A 632 7.18 21.83 4.87
C ARG A 632 7.41 23.01 3.94
N PRO A 633 6.40 23.86 3.67
CA PRO A 633 6.60 25.09 2.93
C PRO A 633 7.61 25.99 3.64
N ALA A 634 8.54 26.58 2.88
CA ALA A 634 9.46 27.60 3.37
C ALA A 634 8.89 29.02 3.21
N ASP A 635 7.95 29.20 2.28
CA ASP A 635 7.18 30.42 2.07
C ASP A 635 5.75 30.07 1.67
N ASP A 636 4.78 30.67 2.36
CA ASP A 636 3.35 30.45 2.19
C ASP A 636 2.68 31.52 1.30
N ARG A 637 3.41 32.49 0.72
CA ARG A 637 2.81 33.64 0.00
C ARG A 637 3.32 33.83 -1.43
N ALA A 638 2.36 33.92 -2.35
CA ALA A 638 2.66 33.71 -3.77
C ALA A 638 1.45 33.92 -4.72
N LEU A 639 1.28 35.10 -5.32
CA LEU A 639 0.15 35.37 -6.24
C LEU A 639 0.57 36.12 -7.49
N THR A 640 -0.05 35.79 -8.61
CA THR A 640 0.06 36.53 -9.88
C THR A 640 -1.30 36.57 -10.56
N VAL A 641 -1.83 37.77 -10.83
CA VAL A 641 -3.09 37.93 -11.59
C VAL A 641 -2.79 37.74 -13.07
N VAL A 642 -3.57 36.87 -13.74
CA VAL A 642 -3.38 36.61 -15.17
C VAL A 642 -4.69 36.97 -15.88
N GLY A 643 -4.77 38.18 -16.43
CA GLY A 643 -5.96 38.71 -17.11
C GLY A 643 -6.27 38.02 -18.44
N GLY A 644 -7.55 37.91 -18.77
CA GLY A 644 -8.04 37.53 -20.10
C GLY A 644 -8.23 38.76 -20.98
N GLY A 645 -7.15 39.31 -21.53
CA GLY A 645 -7.15 40.48 -22.41
C GLY A 645 -7.01 41.81 -21.68
N GLY A 646 -5.86 42.48 -21.87
CA GLY A 646 -5.58 43.86 -21.46
C GLY A 646 -5.27 44.04 -19.97
N GLU A 647 -4.00 44.34 -19.67
CA GLU A 647 -3.41 44.69 -18.36
C GLU A 647 -3.28 43.59 -17.29
N LEU A 648 -2.01 43.24 -17.05
CA LEU A 648 -1.54 42.60 -15.82
C LEU A 648 -1.77 43.57 -14.66
N ILE A 649 -2.83 43.37 -13.88
CA ILE A 649 -3.00 44.08 -12.61
C ILE A 649 -1.93 43.51 -11.65
N ARG A 650 -0.89 44.30 -11.40
CA ARG A 650 0.17 44.01 -10.42
C ARG A 650 -0.36 44.01 -9.00
#